data_AF-A0A553HTD7-F1
#
_entry.id   AF-A0A553HTD7-F1
#
_cell.length_a   1.000
_cell.length_b   1.000
_cell.length_c   1.000
_cell.angle_alpha   90.00
_cell.angle_beta   90.00
_cell.angle_gamma   90.00
#
_symmetry.space_group_name_H-M   'P 1'
#
loop_
_entity.id
_entity.type
_entity.pdbx_description
1 polymer ?
#
loop_
_entity_poly.entity_id
_entity_poly.type
_entity_poly.pdbx_seq_one_letter_code
_entity_poly.pdbx_strand_id
1 'polypeptide(L)'
;MKYTATLLGLAATIFGKEIPKDARRAADLYDSGLMHEQIMSRKEHFWAKESKAGVYAEQWTELHFAQCRDGKAVPFRDQPNNFYRCNNITNAGKLRYLGRLPQTAGTVTSRWREIRRFKHYIVIGSETFDHHIQIFDLKKLLDIDYKKGPVTFDPTKDLTGFYGNLPDGRAHNVLANDETGFAYVVGARPRTDACRSGLIFLDLSDPSNPTSPGCAAADGYVHDAQCLVYKGPHTKYLGKEICYAYNEDSLTIYDVTDKQWPEVVSVTSYEGATYTHQGWVLDTEWQEFLILDDEYDEVDGRGPAANGRATTFIWDISNLEAPKQTGYYQAPRRTIDHNQYVVGNYSFQSNYGAGISILDISSIPSNPSGSDVREVGWFDIYPEDDNLEDGGSLAFVDHVTLASSIESAERRKMEHMAYNGDFIVSDRNGIVENRHMVHAAVVDAAGMLLYTLGDPSRITLIRSAAKPMQAIPVIESGAMEKFGFDEADLALMCGSHNSEEKHVEQAKAMLAKLQAKESELQCGGHPAISPAVMKAWLKSEFVPSPACNACSGNHIGVMAGAKAIGVGIAGYHTQSHPIQARIDSVIKDLTGLGVDEIKWVLDSCNMCTPAIPLQSLACVYAAFAQATDIVSKENGSTSLRTQAMSQIFNAMVRYPENIGGDGRFCSVLIETYDGALVGKGGGDGCYAIGIRESEDTRRLGAHGGIGIALKIEDGSYSAMDAAAAELLEQLQIGTKEARQRLDSFHRGEIRNSVGLVTGQFSCPFKVRAV
;
A
#
# COMPACT_ATOMS: atom_id res chain seq x y z
N MET A 1 -12.50 -49.80 38.87
CA MET A 1 -12.18 -48.59 39.67
C MET A 1 -10.97 -47.91 39.07
N LYS A 2 -11.17 -46.90 38.22
CA LYS A 2 -10.11 -46.05 37.68
C LYS A 2 -10.26 -44.69 38.37
N TYR A 3 -9.25 -44.27 39.11
CA TYR A 3 -9.22 -42.95 39.74
C TYR A 3 -8.81 -41.91 38.71
N THR A 4 -9.66 -40.89 38.59
CA THR A 4 -9.45 -39.63 37.91
C THR A 4 -8.37 -38.82 38.62
N ALA A 5 -7.30 -38.46 37.91
CA ALA A 5 -6.40 -37.38 38.28
C ALA A 5 -6.45 -36.33 37.18
N THR A 6 -7.22 -35.28 37.43
CA THR A 6 -7.33 -34.08 36.60
C THR A 6 -6.04 -33.28 36.77
N LEU A 7 -5.14 -33.33 35.78
CA LEU A 7 -4.01 -32.41 35.69
C LEU A 7 -4.52 -31.10 35.09
N LEU A 8 -4.86 -30.15 35.97
CA LEU A 8 -4.91 -28.73 35.65
C LEU A 8 -3.48 -28.30 35.30
N GLY A 9 -3.17 -28.28 33.99
CA GLY A 9 -2.02 -27.56 33.48
C GLY A 9 -2.30 -26.06 33.61
N LEU A 10 -1.83 -25.46 34.71
CA LEU A 10 -1.60 -24.03 34.75
C LEU A 10 -0.55 -23.72 33.68
N ALA A 11 -1.01 -23.17 32.55
CA ALA A 11 -0.13 -22.45 31.64
C ALA A 11 0.40 -21.25 32.44
N ALA A 12 1.61 -21.39 32.99
CA ALA A 12 2.35 -20.25 33.48
C ALA A 12 2.64 -19.39 32.26
N THR A 13 1.94 -18.26 32.12
CA THR A 13 2.38 -17.15 31.29
C THR A 13 3.73 -16.69 31.84
N ILE A 14 4.81 -17.13 31.19
CA ILE A 14 6.15 -16.65 31.48
C ILE A 14 6.21 -15.24 30.91
N PHE A 15 5.92 -14.25 31.74
CA PHE A 15 6.20 -12.85 31.44
C PHE A 15 7.72 -12.70 31.30
N GLY A 16 8.20 -12.21 30.15
CA GLY A 16 9.57 -11.75 30.01
C GLY A 16 9.82 -10.69 31.07
N LYS A 17 10.84 -10.88 31.91
CA LYS A 17 11.19 -9.90 32.94
C LYS A 17 12.21 -8.96 32.32
N GLU A 18 11.76 -7.78 31.95
CA GLU A 18 12.65 -6.67 31.67
C GLU A 18 13.51 -6.42 32.92
N ILE A 19 14.79 -6.20 32.71
CA ILE A 19 15.75 -5.98 33.78
C ILE A 19 16.59 -4.74 33.49
N PRO A 20 17.06 -4.04 34.53
CA PRO A 20 18.07 -3.02 34.35
C PRO A 20 19.32 -3.61 33.70
N LYS A 21 19.96 -2.85 32.82
CA LYS A 21 21.26 -3.19 32.22
C LYS A 21 22.28 -3.52 33.32
N ASP A 22 22.95 -4.67 33.19
CA ASP A 22 24.02 -5.08 34.11
C ASP A 22 25.30 -4.32 33.75
N ALA A 23 25.59 -3.26 34.51
CA ALA A 23 26.73 -2.38 34.26
C ALA A 23 28.09 -3.09 34.27
N ARG A 24 28.26 -4.18 35.03
CA ARG A 24 29.53 -4.91 35.06
C ARG A 24 29.68 -5.78 33.83
N ARG A 25 28.62 -6.52 33.47
CA ARG A 25 28.60 -7.32 32.25
C ARG A 25 28.74 -6.44 31.01
N ALA A 26 28.07 -5.28 30.99
CA ALA A 26 28.22 -4.23 29.98
C ALA A 26 29.68 -3.83 29.82
N ALA A 27 30.34 -3.41 30.91
CA ALA A 27 31.74 -2.99 30.88
C ALA A 27 32.71 -4.10 30.40
N ASP A 28 32.53 -5.33 30.89
CA ASP A 28 33.45 -6.44 30.62
C ASP A 28 33.31 -6.98 29.19
N LEU A 29 32.08 -7.09 28.66
CA LEU A 29 31.80 -7.78 27.40
C LEU A 29 31.41 -6.85 26.24
N TYR A 30 30.61 -5.82 26.52
CA TYR A 30 29.96 -5.01 25.50
C TYR A 30 30.71 -3.71 25.28
N ASP A 31 30.86 -2.85 26.29
CA ASP A 31 31.61 -1.59 26.16
C ASP A 31 33.07 -1.81 25.72
N SER A 32 33.67 -2.93 26.13
CA SER A 32 35.01 -3.35 25.70
C SER A 32 35.09 -3.75 24.21
N GLY A 33 33.96 -4.06 23.59
CA GLY A 33 33.83 -4.58 22.23
C GLY A 33 34.10 -6.08 22.10
N LEU A 34 34.38 -6.79 23.20
CA LEU A 34 34.76 -8.19 23.20
C LEU A 34 33.66 -9.09 22.61
N MET A 35 32.39 -8.85 22.93
CA MET A 35 31.27 -9.64 22.42
C MET A 35 31.15 -9.53 20.89
N HIS A 36 31.14 -8.29 20.37
CA HIS A 36 31.14 -8.04 18.93
C HIS A 36 32.32 -8.72 18.23
N GLU A 37 33.53 -8.58 18.78
CA GLU A 37 34.73 -9.19 18.20
C GLU A 37 34.65 -10.71 18.19
N GLN A 38 34.08 -11.33 19.23
CA GLN A 38 33.85 -12.77 19.27
C GLN A 38 32.88 -13.21 18.18
N ILE A 39 31.74 -12.52 18.03
CA ILE A 39 30.75 -12.83 17.00
C ILE A 39 31.35 -12.66 15.60
N MET A 40 31.99 -11.52 15.33
CA MET A 40 32.65 -11.27 14.04
C MET A 40 33.73 -12.30 13.75
N SER A 41 34.51 -12.71 14.75
CA SER A 41 35.52 -13.77 14.60
C SER A 41 34.90 -15.13 14.27
N ARG A 42 33.75 -15.49 14.87
CA ARG A 42 33.00 -16.71 14.52
C ARG A 42 32.59 -16.68 13.04
N LYS A 43 32.03 -15.55 12.58
CA LYS A 43 31.63 -15.34 11.16
C LYS A 43 32.85 -15.46 10.25
N GLU A 44 33.91 -14.70 10.49
CA GLU A 44 35.14 -14.72 9.69
C GLU A 44 35.79 -16.12 9.60
N HIS A 45 35.79 -16.87 10.70
CA HIS A 45 36.33 -18.24 10.72
C HIS A 45 35.56 -19.17 9.78
N PHE A 46 34.23 -19.09 9.78
CA PHE A 46 33.39 -19.84 8.85
C PHE A 46 33.71 -19.46 7.40
N TRP A 47 33.71 -18.17 7.08
CA TRP A 47 34.00 -17.69 5.72
C TRP A 47 35.40 -18.08 5.23
N ALA A 48 36.40 -18.06 6.11
CA ALA A 48 37.76 -18.50 5.78
C ALA A 48 37.81 -20.00 5.47
N LYS A 49 37.00 -20.81 6.15
CA LYS A 49 36.86 -22.25 5.87
C LYS A 49 36.19 -22.48 4.52
N GLU A 50 35.07 -21.83 4.25
CA GLU A 50 34.33 -21.93 2.98
C GLU A 50 35.17 -21.41 1.78
N SER A 51 35.92 -20.32 1.98
CA SER A 51 36.86 -19.81 0.98
C SER A 51 37.98 -20.80 0.68
N LYS A 52 38.52 -21.49 1.69
CA LYS A 52 39.53 -22.56 1.49
C LYS A 52 38.92 -23.79 0.81
N ALA A 53 37.63 -24.05 1.02
CA ALA A 53 36.87 -25.09 0.33
C ALA A 53 36.52 -24.72 -1.12
N GLY A 54 36.82 -23.49 -1.55
CA GLY A 54 36.61 -23.03 -2.93
C GLY A 54 35.17 -22.61 -3.25
N VAL A 55 34.33 -22.41 -2.23
CA VAL A 55 32.90 -22.07 -2.40
C VAL A 55 32.71 -20.67 -3.00
N TYR A 56 33.70 -19.77 -2.87
CA TYR A 56 33.64 -18.38 -3.34
C TYR A 56 34.55 -18.08 -4.55
N ALA A 57 34.61 -18.98 -5.54
CA ALA A 57 35.40 -18.75 -6.76
C ALA A 57 35.00 -17.46 -7.51
N GLU A 58 35.93 -16.85 -8.26
CA GLU A 58 35.79 -15.51 -8.87
C GLU A 58 34.64 -15.35 -9.89
N GLN A 59 33.99 -16.44 -10.30
CA GLN A 59 32.87 -16.42 -11.24
C GLN A 59 31.62 -16.99 -10.60
N TRP A 60 30.80 -16.11 -10.00
CA TRP A 60 29.41 -16.45 -9.72
C TRP A 60 28.66 -16.55 -11.04
N THR A 61 28.20 -17.74 -11.38
CA THR A 61 27.29 -17.94 -12.51
C THR A 61 25.95 -17.33 -12.13
N GLU A 62 25.46 -16.35 -12.91
CA GLU A 62 24.08 -15.86 -12.76
C GLU A 62 23.14 -17.06 -12.89
N LEU A 63 22.44 -17.38 -11.80
CA LEU A 63 21.48 -18.48 -11.82
C LEU A 63 20.31 -18.09 -12.71
N HIS A 64 19.87 -19.05 -13.53
CA HIS A 64 18.59 -18.88 -14.22
C HIS A 64 17.48 -18.78 -13.18
N PHE A 65 16.48 -17.95 -13.47
CA PHE A 65 15.28 -17.84 -12.64
C PHE A 65 14.68 -19.22 -12.34
N ALA A 66 14.58 -19.55 -11.05
CA ALA A 66 14.04 -20.80 -10.55
C ALA A 66 12.70 -20.53 -9.84
N GLN A 67 11.64 -21.19 -10.29
CA GLN A 67 10.32 -21.04 -9.67
C GLN A 67 10.18 -21.98 -8.48
N CYS A 68 9.54 -21.49 -7.43
CA CYS A 68 8.99 -22.36 -6.39
C CYS A 68 7.83 -23.18 -6.97
N ARG A 69 8.02 -24.50 -7.11
CA ARG A 69 6.99 -25.45 -7.57
C ARG A 69 6.99 -26.65 -6.64
N ASP A 70 5.82 -27.00 -6.12
CA ASP A 70 5.62 -28.15 -5.24
C ASP A 70 6.63 -28.21 -4.07
N GLY A 71 6.94 -27.04 -3.49
CA GLY A 71 7.85 -26.92 -2.35
C GLY A 71 9.33 -26.79 -2.69
N LYS A 72 9.72 -26.74 -3.98
CA LYS A 72 11.12 -26.70 -4.42
C LYS A 72 11.39 -25.63 -5.48
N ALA A 73 12.57 -25.00 -5.40
CA ALA A 73 13.12 -24.16 -6.46
C ALA A 73 14.44 -24.77 -6.97
N VAL A 74 14.50 -25.11 -8.26
CA VAL A 74 15.63 -25.82 -8.88
C VAL A 74 16.35 -24.89 -9.87
N PRO A 75 17.38 -24.15 -9.43
CA PRO A 75 18.09 -23.19 -10.29
C PRO A 75 19.06 -23.88 -11.27
N PHE A 76 19.56 -25.07 -10.93
CA PHE A 76 20.49 -25.83 -11.75
C PHE A 76 19.75 -26.91 -12.54
N ARG A 77 19.49 -26.66 -13.83
CA ARG A 77 18.73 -27.60 -14.69
C ARG A 77 19.45 -28.95 -14.87
N ASP A 78 20.77 -28.94 -14.82
CA ASP A 78 21.67 -30.10 -14.97
C ASP A 78 21.97 -30.80 -13.64
N GLN A 79 21.61 -30.19 -12.50
CA GLN A 79 21.81 -30.73 -11.15
C GLN A 79 20.49 -30.66 -10.35
N PRO A 80 19.46 -31.45 -10.72
CA PRO A 80 18.12 -31.35 -10.13
C PRO A 80 18.03 -31.69 -8.64
N ASN A 81 19.10 -32.28 -8.09
CA ASN A 81 19.23 -32.56 -6.65
C ASN A 81 19.80 -31.38 -5.86
N ASN A 82 20.30 -30.33 -6.53
CA ASN A 82 20.67 -29.05 -5.94
C ASN A 82 19.48 -28.11 -6.06
N PHE A 83 18.65 -28.06 -5.02
CA PHE A 83 17.40 -27.30 -4.97
C PHE A 83 17.29 -26.53 -3.65
N TYR A 84 16.53 -25.44 -3.67
CA TYR A 84 16.07 -24.73 -2.47
C TYR A 84 14.66 -25.16 -2.13
N ARG A 85 14.24 -25.05 -0.87
CA ARG A 85 12.85 -25.29 -0.47
C ARG A 85 12.11 -23.98 -0.24
N CYS A 86 10.81 -23.98 -0.53
CA CYS A 86 10.03 -22.75 -0.54
C CYS A 86 8.54 -23.03 -0.34
N ASN A 87 7.82 -22.08 0.26
CA ASN A 87 6.37 -22.17 0.45
C ASN A 87 5.71 -20.78 0.32
N ASN A 88 4.60 -20.70 -0.41
CA ASN A 88 3.81 -19.46 -0.62
C ASN A 88 4.57 -18.25 -1.22
N ILE A 89 5.66 -18.46 -1.97
CA ILE A 89 6.38 -17.40 -2.68
C ILE A 89 5.89 -17.33 -4.14
N THR A 90 5.42 -16.15 -4.57
CA THR A 90 4.77 -15.95 -5.89
C THR A 90 5.74 -15.55 -7.01
N ASN A 91 5.25 -15.52 -8.25
CA ASN A 91 6.01 -15.22 -9.48
C ASN A 91 6.21 -13.71 -9.77
N ALA A 92 5.87 -12.82 -8.83
CA ALA A 92 5.82 -11.39 -9.10
C ALA A 92 7.19 -10.73 -8.89
N GLY A 93 7.99 -10.64 -9.96
CA GLY A 93 9.18 -9.79 -10.00
C GLY A 93 10.37 -10.48 -10.64
N LYS A 94 11.01 -9.78 -11.59
CA LYS A 94 12.35 -10.13 -12.07
C LYS A 94 13.29 -9.02 -11.63
N LEU A 95 14.20 -9.31 -10.70
CA LEU A 95 15.31 -8.41 -10.42
C LEU A 95 16.19 -8.33 -11.66
N ARG A 96 16.53 -7.10 -12.07
CA ARG A 96 17.43 -6.85 -13.18
C ARG A 96 18.67 -6.18 -12.62
N TYR A 97 19.83 -6.75 -12.91
CA TYR A 97 21.10 -6.15 -12.55
C TYR A 97 21.42 -4.99 -13.51
N LEU A 98 21.22 -3.76 -13.04
CA LEU A 98 21.41 -2.54 -13.86
C LEU A 98 22.83 -1.99 -13.75
N GLY A 99 23.49 -2.16 -12.60
CA GLY A 99 24.84 -1.66 -12.42
C GLY A 99 25.41 -1.95 -11.04
N ARG A 100 26.69 -1.64 -10.87
CA ARG A 100 27.46 -1.83 -9.64
C ARG A 100 28.24 -0.57 -9.30
N LEU A 101 28.06 -0.10 -8.08
CA LEU A 101 28.92 0.88 -7.45
C LEU A 101 29.98 0.13 -6.62
N PRO A 102 31.29 0.26 -6.94
CA PRO A 102 32.36 -0.29 -6.12
C PRO A 102 32.46 0.40 -4.75
N GLN A 103 33.22 -0.19 -3.84
CA GLN A 103 33.60 0.47 -2.58
C GLN A 103 34.33 1.78 -2.85
N THR A 104 34.44 2.61 -1.81
CA THR A 104 35.31 3.78 -1.79
C THR A 104 36.69 3.47 -2.36
N ALA A 105 37.15 4.34 -3.26
CA ALA A 105 38.37 4.13 -4.01
C ALA A 105 39.58 3.92 -3.07
N GLY A 106 40.39 2.89 -3.35
CA GLY A 106 41.58 2.57 -2.56
C GLY A 106 41.34 1.67 -1.34
N THR A 107 40.09 1.33 -1.03
CA THR A 107 39.75 0.43 0.09
C THR A 107 39.64 -1.03 -0.35
N VAL A 108 39.87 -1.95 0.60
CA VAL A 108 39.71 -3.39 0.37
C VAL A 108 38.22 -3.77 0.24
N THR A 109 37.94 -4.86 -0.45
CA THR A 109 36.55 -5.32 -0.59
C THR A 109 36.03 -5.88 0.73
N SER A 110 35.02 -5.24 1.31
CA SER A 110 34.23 -5.82 2.41
C SER A 110 33.18 -6.80 1.91
N ARG A 111 32.94 -7.85 2.69
CA ARG A 111 31.70 -8.65 2.62
C ARG A 111 30.55 -8.01 3.38
N TRP A 112 30.83 -7.06 4.29
CA TRP A 112 29.85 -6.29 5.05
C TRP A 112 29.74 -4.87 4.52
N ARG A 113 28.58 -4.57 3.95
CA ARG A 113 28.19 -3.22 3.54
C ARG A 113 26.73 -3.05 3.83
N GLU A 114 26.42 -1.89 4.37
CA GLU A 114 25.05 -1.53 4.66
C GLU A 114 24.59 -0.47 3.67
N ILE A 115 23.33 -0.59 3.24
CA ILE A 115 22.74 0.26 2.21
C ILE A 115 21.35 0.67 2.68
N ARG A 116 21.14 1.99 2.83
CA ARG A 116 19.82 2.54 3.12
C ARG A 116 19.36 3.51 2.06
N ARG A 117 18.08 3.42 1.72
CA ARG A 117 17.42 4.41 0.90
C ARG A 117 17.25 5.70 1.70
N PHE A 118 17.56 6.83 1.08
CA PHE A 118 17.23 8.15 1.57
C PHE A 118 16.61 8.95 0.42
N LYS A 119 15.28 9.11 0.41
CA LYS A 119 14.55 9.67 -0.74
C LYS A 119 14.97 8.93 -2.02
N HIS A 120 15.42 9.62 -3.05
CA HIS A 120 15.90 8.97 -4.29
C HIS A 120 17.40 8.65 -4.27
N TYR A 121 18.06 8.84 -3.13
CA TYR A 121 19.45 8.48 -2.90
C TYR A 121 19.57 7.15 -2.16
N ILE A 122 20.77 6.60 -2.16
CA ILE A 122 21.21 5.54 -1.25
C ILE A 122 22.41 6.02 -0.46
N VAL A 123 22.40 5.73 0.84
CA VAL A 123 23.47 5.98 1.80
C VAL A 123 24.14 4.64 2.07
N ILE A 124 25.46 4.58 1.92
CA ILE A 124 26.21 3.33 1.93
C ILE A 124 27.37 3.44 2.93
N GLY A 125 27.41 2.53 3.89
CA GLY A 125 28.49 2.37 4.86
C GLY A 125 29.16 1.00 4.78
N SER A 126 30.32 0.85 5.42
CA SER A 126 31.00 -0.44 5.50
C SER A 126 31.92 -0.52 6.72
N GLU A 127 32.07 -1.74 7.22
CA GLU A 127 33.03 -2.12 8.24
C GLU A 127 34.50 -2.03 7.78
N THR A 128 34.76 -1.65 6.53
CA THR A 128 36.13 -1.53 6.00
C THR A 128 36.78 -0.21 6.37
N PHE A 129 38.06 -0.27 6.76
CA PHE A 129 38.89 0.90 7.05
C PHE A 129 38.92 1.88 5.88
N ASP A 130 38.83 3.18 6.17
CA ASP A 130 38.76 4.28 5.18
C ASP A 130 37.57 4.18 4.18
N HIS A 131 36.54 3.34 4.42
CA HIS A 131 35.41 3.28 3.50
C HIS A 131 34.55 4.55 3.54
N HIS A 132 34.33 5.10 4.72
CA HIS A 132 33.47 6.26 4.95
C HIS A 132 32.03 6.05 4.44
N ILE A 133 31.26 7.11 4.25
CA ILE A 133 29.88 7.02 3.75
C ILE A 133 29.80 7.54 2.31
N GLN A 134 29.30 6.70 1.41
CA GLN A 134 29.00 7.06 0.02
C GLN A 134 27.51 7.41 -0.12
N ILE A 135 27.19 8.45 -0.88
CA ILE A 135 25.82 8.83 -1.23
C ILE A 135 25.68 8.76 -2.74
N PHE A 136 24.74 7.97 -3.24
CA PHE A 136 24.53 7.76 -4.67
C PHE A 136 23.07 8.04 -5.08
N ASP A 137 22.87 8.74 -6.19
CA ASP A 137 21.53 9.04 -6.73
C ASP A 137 21.01 7.88 -7.61
N LEU A 138 19.91 7.26 -7.17
CA LEU A 138 19.28 6.16 -7.91
C LEU A 138 18.68 6.60 -9.25
N LYS A 139 18.43 7.89 -9.48
CA LYS A 139 17.97 8.39 -10.79
C LYS A 139 18.96 8.11 -11.90
N LYS A 140 20.25 7.96 -11.58
CA LYS A 140 21.29 7.55 -12.55
C LYS A 140 21.04 6.17 -13.15
N LEU A 141 20.19 5.35 -12.52
CA LEU A 141 19.78 4.04 -13.03
C LEU A 141 18.71 4.14 -14.13
N LEU A 142 17.94 5.24 -14.18
CA LEU A 142 16.83 5.40 -15.12
C LEU A 142 17.28 5.51 -16.59
N ASP A 143 18.51 6.00 -16.80
CA ASP A 143 19.11 6.19 -18.12
C ASP A 143 19.90 4.96 -18.62
N ILE A 144 19.97 3.88 -17.83
CA ILE A 144 20.71 2.68 -18.19
C ILE A 144 19.90 1.84 -19.18
N ASP A 145 20.42 1.72 -20.41
CA ASP A 145 19.97 0.71 -21.35
C ASP A 145 20.51 -0.67 -20.94
N TYR A 146 19.71 -1.41 -20.18
CA TYR A 146 20.05 -2.75 -19.69
C TYR A 146 20.42 -3.75 -20.79
N LYS A 147 20.06 -3.49 -22.06
CA LYS A 147 20.43 -4.36 -23.19
C LYS A 147 21.92 -4.27 -23.52
N LYS A 148 22.60 -3.22 -23.09
CA LYS A 148 24.05 -3.03 -23.27
C LYS A 148 24.88 -3.63 -22.14
N GLY A 149 24.23 -4.26 -21.15
CA GLY A 149 24.86 -4.82 -19.97
C GLY A 149 24.89 -3.83 -18.79
N PRO A 150 25.23 -4.33 -17.58
CA PRO A 150 25.27 -3.52 -16.38
C PRO A 150 26.39 -2.48 -16.41
N VAL A 151 26.15 -1.30 -15.85
CA VAL A 151 27.15 -0.23 -15.74
C VAL A 151 27.96 -0.39 -14.47
N THR A 152 29.30 -0.26 -14.54
CA THR A 152 30.13 -0.10 -13.35
C THR A 152 30.40 1.38 -13.13
N PHE A 153 29.92 1.92 -12.02
CA PHE A 153 30.08 3.32 -11.64
C PHE A 153 31.48 3.59 -11.08
N ASP A 154 31.98 4.81 -11.29
CA ASP A 154 33.21 5.30 -10.68
C ASP A 154 32.93 5.70 -9.21
N PRO A 155 33.58 5.07 -8.22
CA PRO A 155 33.28 5.29 -6.80
C PRO A 155 33.74 6.65 -6.27
N THR A 156 34.30 7.51 -7.12
CA THR A 156 34.66 8.90 -6.79
C THR A 156 33.80 9.89 -7.58
N LYS A 157 33.66 9.69 -8.89
CA LYS A 157 33.00 10.66 -9.79
C LYS A 157 31.49 10.51 -9.87
N ASP A 158 30.98 9.29 -9.68
CA ASP A 158 29.56 9.00 -9.83
C ASP A 158 28.80 9.06 -8.50
N LEU A 159 29.47 9.40 -7.40
CA LEU A 159 28.78 9.72 -6.15
C LEU A 159 28.08 11.07 -6.24
N THR A 160 26.95 11.19 -5.56
CA THR A 160 26.32 12.48 -5.29
C THR A 160 27.09 13.22 -4.21
N GLY A 161 27.46 12.50 -3.15
CA GLY A 161 28.22 13.03 -2.02
C GLY A 161 29.01 11.95 -1.30
N PHE A 162 29.93 12.39 -0.46
CA PHE A 162 30.83 11.54 0.30
C PHE A 162 31.11 12.19 1.66
N TYR A 163 30.90 11.45 2.74
CA TYR A 163 31.20 11.93 4.09
C TYR A 163 32.46 11.26 4.64
N GLY A 164 33.59 11.95 4.52
CA GLY A 164 34.93 11.44 4.86
C GLY A 164 35.39 11.61 6.31
N ASN A 165 34.51 12.04 7.23
CA ASN A 165 34.91 12.43 8.60
C ASN A 165 34.56 11.40 9.68
N LEU A 166 34.45 10.12 9.30
CA LEU A 166 34.35 9.03 10.28
C LEU A 166 35.73 8.70 10.86
N PRO A 167 35.86 8.36 12.17
CA PRO A 167 37.17 8.26 12.83
C PRO A 167 38.15 7.28 12.16
N ASP A 168 37.74 6.02 11.93
CA ASP A 168 38.51 5.02 11.16
C ASP A 168 37.98 4.82 9.73
N GLY A 169 37.03 5.65 9.30
CA GLY A 169 36.26 5.40 8.06
C GLY A 169 35.33 4.19 8.12
N ARG A 170 35.14 3.57 9.28
CA ARG A 170 34.32 2.36 9.45
C ARG A 170 32.95 2.69 10.01
N ALA A 171 31.94 1.97 9.52
CA ALA A 171 30.58 1.98 10.04
C ALA A 171 30.03 0.55 10.02
N HIS A 172 29.38 0.13 11.10
CA HIS A 172 28.74 -1.18 11.12
C HIS A 172 27.47 -1.17 10.28
N ASN A 173 26.65 -0.15 10.49
CA ASN A 173 25.36 0.00 9.84
C ASN A 173 25.09 1.49 9.59
N VAL A 174 24.18 1.78 8.67
CA VAL A 174 23.69 3.12 8.37
C VAL A 174 22.18 3.09 8.33
N LEU A 175 21.56 4.20 8.69
CA LEU A 175 20.11 4.37 8.83
C LEU A 175 19.72 5.69 8.18
N ALA A 176 18.48 5.86 7.74
CA ALA A 176 18.02 7.11 7.18
C ALA A 176 16.58 7.43 7.61
N ASN A 177 16.32 8.71 7.88
CA ASN A 177 14.99 9.25 8.11
C ASN A 177 14.68 10.29 7.03
N ASP A 178 13.82 9.90 6.08
CA ASP A 178 13.40 10.74 4.96
C ASP A 178 12.66 12.01 5.42
N GLU A 179 11.92 11.94 6.54
CA GLU A 179 11.09 13.02 7.08
C GLU A 179 11.93 14.16 7.63
N THR A 180 12.99 13.84 8.38
CA THR A 180 13.86 14.84 9.02
C THR A 180 15.06 15.23 8.17
N GLY A 181 15.35 14.46 7.11
CA GLY A 181 16.49 14.74 6.24
C GLY A 181 17.83 14.27 6.81
N PHE A 182 17.82 13.37 7.79
CA PHE A 182 19.02 12.86 8.45
C PHE A 182 19.30 11.40 8.09
N ALA A 183 20.58 11.06 8.03
CA ALA A 183 21.06 9.71 8.16
C ALA A 183 21.81 9.52 9.48
N TYR A 184 21.95 8.28 9.90
CA TYR A 184 22.60 7.91 11.15
C TYR A 184 23.63 6.83 10.85
N VAL A 185 24.85 7.02 11.34
CA VAL A 185 25.93 6.03 11.25
C VAL A 185 26.11 5.42 12.62
N VAL A 186 26.08 4.10 12.70
CA VAL A 186 26.19 3.37 13.97
C VAL A 186 27.34 2.36 13.93
N GLY A 187 27.83 2.01 15.12
CA GLY A 187 28.96 1.12 15.26
C GLY A 187 30.28 1.67 14.71
N ALA A 188 30.39 2.99 14.49
CA ALA A 188 31.57 3.60 13.91
C ALA A 188 32.80 3.40 14.81
N ARG A 189 33.89 2.86 14.26
CA ARG A 189 35.11 2.56 15.02
C ARG A 189 36.07 3.76 15.07
N PRO A 190 36.84 3.91 16.16
CA PRO A 190 36.93 3.01 17.32
C PRO A 190 35.91 3.34 18.43
N ARG A 191 35.62 2.39 19.33
CA ARG A 191 34.75 2.60 20.51
C ARG A 191 35.30 3.64 21.50
N THR A 192 36.58 4.00 21.38
CA THR A 192 37.26 5.03 22.18
C THR A 192 37.09 6.45 21.62
N ASP A 193 36.48 6.60 20.44
CA ASP A 193 36.15 7.91 19.88
C ASP A 193 35.15 8.67 20.78
N ALA A 194 35.06 9.98 20.63
CA ALA A 194 34.11 10.82 21.36
C ALA A 194 32.66 10.35 21.20
N CYS A 195 32.31 9.79 20.04
CA CYS A 195 30.97 9.24 19.79
C CYS A 195 30.77 7.82 20.33
N ARG A 196 31.82 7.15 20.83
CA ARG A 196 31.77 5.82 21.47
C ARG A 196 31.05 4.75 20.63
N SER A 197 31.13 4.86 19.31
CA SER A 197 30.40 4.01 18.35
C SER A 197 28.87 4.06 18.47
N GLY A 198 28.33 5.15 19.03
CA GLY A 198 26.89 5.40 19.10
C GLY A 198 26.31 5.96 17.81
N LEU A 199 25.23 6.75 17.90
CA LEU A 199 24.53 7.32 16.74
C LEU A 199 25.24 8.59 16.25
N ILE A 200 26.03 8.52 15.18
CA ILE A 200 26.57 9.73 14.52
C ILE A 200 25.50 10.28 13.57
N PHE A 201 25.16 11.55 13.73
CA PHE A 201 24.15 12.22 12.91
C PHE A 201 24.76 12.74 11.61
N LEU A 202 24.12 12.49 10.48
CA LEU A 202 24.47 13.04 9.17
C LEU A 202 23.32 13.86 8.63
N ASP A 203 23.51 15.17 8.50
CA ASP A 203 22.58 16.07 7.82
C ASP A 203 22.70 15.88 6.31
N LEU A 204 21.61 15.43 5.70
CA LEU A 204 21.48 15.19 4.26
C LEU A 204 20.49 16.18 3.61
N SER A 205 20.30 17.37 4.19
CA SER A 205 19.57 18.46 3.54
C SER A 205 20.21 18.87 2.20
N ASP A 206 21.54 18.80 2.12
CA ASP A 206 22.31 18.78 0.87
C ASP A 206 23.12 17.47 0.76
N PRO A 207 22.59 16.45 0.07
CA PRO A 207 23.26 15.16 -0.09
C PRO A 207 24.59 15.23 -0.85
N SER A 208 24.89 16.34 -1.53
CA SER A 208 26.18 16.53 -2.21
C SER A 208 27.29 16.99 -1.28
N ASN A 209 26.93 17.56 -0.13
CA ASN A 209 27.85 18.03 0.89
C ASN A 209 27.35 17.67 2.30
N PRO A 210 27.32 16.37 2.64
CA PRO A 210 26.81 15.90 3.92
C PRO A 210 27.65 16.44 5.09
N THR A 211 26.98 16.86 6.16
CA THR A 211 27.64 17.37 7.38
C THR A 211 27.19 16.60 8.61
N SER A 212 27.91 16.74 9.72
CA SER A 212 27.51 16.09 10.98
C SER A 212 27.40 17.14 12.10
N PRO A 213 26.23 17.26 12.75
CA PRO A 213 26.06 18.15 13.91
C PRO A 213 26.56 17.54 15.23
N GLY A 214 26.93 16.25 15.26
CA GLY A 214 27.33 15.55 16.48
C GLY A 214 26.84 14.10 16.51
N CYS A 215 26.71 13.54 17.72
CA CYS A 215 26.32 12.16 17.93
C CYS A 215 25.68 11.92 19.30
N ALA A 216 24.92 10.84 19.44
CA ALA A 216 24.48 10.30 20.72
C ALA A 216 25.42 9.19 21.20
N ALA A 217 26.21 9.47 22.24
CA ALA A 217 27.26 8.58 22.76
C ALA A 217 26.97 8.02 24.17
N ALA A 218 25.80 8.33 24.74
CA ALA A 218 25.51 8.14 26.16
C ALA A 218 25.54 6.67 26.58
N ASP A 219 24.89 5.77 25.82
CA ASP A 219 24.87 4.32 26.10
C ASP A 219 25.96 3.54 25.34
N GLY A 220 26.84 4.23 24.60
CA GLY A 220 27.96 3.61 23.89
C GLY A 220 27.57 3.03 22.54
N TYR A 221 28.01 1.79 22.27
CA TYR A 221 27.91 1.17 20.96
C TYR A 221 26.45 0.90 20.59
N VAL A 222 26.09 1.30 19.36
CA VAL A 222 24.80 0.99 18.76
C VAL A 222 25.08 0.08 17.56
N HIS A 223 24.47 -1.11 17.54
CA HIS A 223 24.64 -2.08 16.46
C HIS A 223 23.73 -1.75 15.28
N ASP A 224 22.46 -1.55 15.56
CA ASP A 224 21.42 -1.14 14.62
C ASP A 224 20.45 -0.19 15.34
N ALA A 225 19.66 0.58 14.60
CA ALA A 225 18.58 1.37 15.16
C ALA A 225 17.49 1.69 14.13
N GLN A 226 16.32 2.11 14.60
CA GLN A 226 15.30 2.69 13.76
C GLN A 226 14.95 4.09 14.27
N CYS A 227 15.23 5.12 13.47
CA CYS A 227 14.96 6.52 13.81
C CYS A 227 13.74 7.05 13.06
N LEU A 228 12.70 7.47 13.78
CA LEU A 228 11.40 7.88 13.25
C LEU A 228 10.89 9.14 13.94
N VAL A 229 10.06 9.94 13.26
CA VAL A 229 9.23 10.94 13.96
C VAL A 229 8.13 10.21 14.72
N TYR A 230 8.04 10.41 16.02
CA TYR A 230 7.16 9.67 16.90
C TYR A 230 5.70 10.08 16.75
N LYS A 231 4.85 9.09 16.44
CA LYS A 231 3.40 9.25 16.23
C LYS A 231 2.57 8.33 17.15
N GLY A 232 3.21 7.65 18.10
CA GLY A 232 2.59 6.65 18.98
C GLY A 232 1.85 7.24 20.19
N PRO A 233 1.37 6.37 21.10
CA PRO A 233 0.48 6.74 22.21
C PRO A 233 1.16 7.55 23.33
N HIS A 234 2.50 7.57 23.43
CA HIS A 234 3.20 8.33 24.47
C HIS A 234 3.22 9.84 24.15
N THR A 235 2.14 10.53 24.49
CA THR A 235 1.90 11.95 24.13
C THR A 235 3.06 12.93 24.41
N LYS A 236 3.89 12.68 25.42
CA LYS A 236 5.09 13.47 25.74
C LYS A 236 6.09 13.57 24.57
N TYR A 237 6.14 12.55 23.72
CA TYR A 237 7.12 12.43 22.64
C TYR A 237 6.51 12.67 21.25
N LEU A 238 5.22 13.01 21.13
CA LEU A 238 4.60 13.27 19.83
C LEU A 238 5.33 14.34 19.02
N GLY A 239 5.65 14.02 17.78
CA GLY A 239 6.38 14.89 16.84
C GLY A 239 7.89 14.99 17.11
N LYS A 240 8.42 14.29 18.12
CA LYS A 240 9.85 14.19 18.38
C LYS A 240 10.50 13.13 17.51
N GLU A 241 11.78 13.28 17.21
CA GLU A 241 12.53 12.23 16.50
C GLU A 241 13.12 11.24 17.50
N ILE A 242 12.62 10.00 17.45
CA ILE A 242 12.97 8.93 18.37
C ILE A 242 13.76 7.86 17.63
N CYS A 243 14.91 7.47 18.20
CA CYS A 243 15.69 6.33 17.72
C CYS A 243 15.54 5.14 18.67
N TYR A 244 15.00 4.04 18.18
CA TYR A 244 14.97 2.74 18.85
C TYR A 244 16.27 2.00 18.51
N ALA A 245 17.21 1.94 19.45
CA ALA A 245 18.55 1.43 19.24
C ALA A 245 18.74 0.05 19.88
N TYR A 246 19.45 -0.82 19.17
CA TYR A 246 19.72 -2.20 19.54
C TYR A 246 21.21 -2.30 19.88
N ASN A 247 21.52 -2.33 21.17
CA ASN A 247 22.85 -2.00 21.69
C ASN A 247 23.60 -3.22 22.23
N GLU A 248 23.46 -4.38 21.60
CA GLU A 248 24.09 -5.66 21.97
C GLU A 248 23.63 -6.25 23.32
N ASP A 249 23.24 -5.43 24.28
CA ASP A 249 22.81 -5.86 25.61
C ASP A 249 21.44 -5.29 26.05
N SER A 250 20.87 -4.40 25.23
CA SER A 250 19.66 -3.65 25.57
C SER A 250 18.95 -3.07 24.35
N LEU A 251 17.65 -2.81 24.55
CA LEU A 251 16.88 -1.85 23.78
C LEU A 251 17.04 -0.47 24.44
N THR A 252 17.64 0.46 23.72
CA THR A 252 17.84 1.84 24.18
C THR A 252 17.05 2.80 23.31
N ILE A 253 16.22 3.64 23.94
CA ILE A 253 15.39 4.61 23.24
C ILE A 253 16.00 5.99 23.43
N TYR A 254 16.27 6.68 22.34
CA TYR A 254 16.81 8.04 22.33
C TYR A 254 15.78 9.04 21.81
N ASP A 255 15.76 10.23 22.39
CA ASP A 255 15.19 11.43 21.79
C ASP A 255 16.33 12.21 21.13
N VAL A 256 16.35 12.19 19.80
CA VAL A 256 17.39 12.85 18.99
C VAL A 256 16.85 14.10 18.31
N THR A 257 15.71 14.63 18.74
CA THR A 257 15.08 15.81 18.12
C THR A 257 16.06 16.97 18.04
N ASP A 258 16.73 17.27 19.16
CA ASP A 258 17.87 18.19 19.19
C ASP A 258 19.17 17.41 18.99
N LYS A 259 19.76 17.53 17.80
CA LYS A 259 21.01 16.84 17.43
C LYS A 259 22.21 17.32 18.24
N GLN A 260 22.15 18.49 18.87
CA GLN A 260 23.21 18.99 19.74
C GLN A 260 23.12 18.38 21.14
N TRP A 261 21.91 18.02 21.57
CA TRP A 261 21.62 17.54 22.92
C TRP A 261 20.72 16.29 22.88
N PRO A 262 21.19 15.17 22.30
CA PRO A 262 20.41 13.94 22.28
C PRO A 262 20.24 13.38 23.70
N GLU A 263 19.04 12.93 24.03
CA GLU A 263 18.68 12.42 25.35
C GLU A 263 18.41 10.92 25.30
N VAL A 264 18.87 10.18 26.31
CA VAL A 264 18.46 8.80 26.53
C VAL A 264 17.12 8.82 27.26
N VAL A 265 16.09 8.27 26.64
CA VAL A 265 14.75 8.13 27.21
C VAL A 265 14.68 6.89 28.12
N SER A 266 15.21 5.77 27.66
CA SER A 266 15.26 4.52 28.43
C SER A 266 16.39 3.61 27.94
N VAL A 267 16.90 2.76 28.85
CA VAL A 267 17.84 1.67 28.56
C VAL A 267 17.28 0.44 29.24
N THR A 268 16.80 -0.52 28.44
CA THR A 268 16.07 -1.68 28.95
C THR A 268 16.69 -2.97 28.43
N SER A 269 17.17 -3.81 29.35
CA SER A 269 17.66 -5.15 29.04
C SER A 269 16.58 -6.18 29.39
N TYR A 270 16.84 -7.45 29.09
CA TYR A 270 15.88 -8.53 29.26
C TYR A 270 16.56 -9.85 29.62
N GLU A 271 15.80 -10.75 30.23
CA GLU A 271 16.29 -12.07 30.58
C GLU A 271 16.71 -12.84 29.32
N GLY A 272 17.98 -13.24 29.27
CA GLY A 272 18.54 -13.94 28.13
C GLY A 272 19.30 -13.06 27.14
N ALA A 273 19.30 -11.72 27.32
CA ALA A 273 20.00 -10.80 26.44
C ALA A 273 21.45 -11.24 26.19
N THR A 274 21.82 -11.44 24.91
CA THR A 274 23.13 -11.95 24.49
C THR A 274 23.82 -11.01 23.51
N TYR A 275 23.16 -10.73 22.41
CA TYR A 275 23.55 -9.78 21.39
C TYR A 275 22.31 -9.15 20.76
N THR A 276 21.66 -8.23 21.49
CA THR A 276 20.52 -7.45 20.98
C THR A 276 20.89 -6.79 19.65
N HIS A 277 20.35 -7.34 18.56
CA HIS A 277 20.96 -7.20 17.24
C HIS A 277 20.17 -6.22 16.37
N GLN A 278 18.93 -6.55 16.03
CA GLN A 278 18.04 -5.65 15.30
C GLN A 278 16.61 -5.71 15.89
N GLY A 279 15.82 -4.73 15.51
CA GLY A 279 14.37 -4.77 15.66
C GLY A 279 13.69 -3.79 14.72
N TRP A 280 12.36 -3.77 14.78
CA TRP A 280 11.54 -2.91 13.92
C TRP A 280 10.20 -2.59 14.58
N VAL A 281 9.79 -1.33 14.50
CA VAL A 281 8.46 -0.88 14.91
C VAL A 281 7.40 -1.47 13.96
N LEU A 282 6.31 -1.96 14.52
CA LEU A 282 5.23 -2.60 13.76
C LEU A 282 4.51 -1.63 12.84
N ASP A 283 4.19 -0.44 13.35
CA ASP A 283 3.47 0.60 12.65
C ASP A 283 4.17 1.95 12.89
N THR A 284 4.75 2.52 11.84
CA THR A 284 5.47 3.80 11.91
C THR A 284 4.53 4.98 12.18
N GLU A 285 3.24 4.84 11.85
CA GLU A 285 2.20 5.85 12.09
C GLU A 285 1.52 5.67 13.45
N TRP A 286 1.67 4.50 14.09
CA TRP A 286 1.17 4.23 15.44
C TRP A 286 2.15 3.33 16.25
N GLN A 287 3.18 3.98 16.81
CA GLN A 287 4.36 3.33 17.40
C GLN A 287 4.08 2.80 18.82
N GLU A 288 3.19 1.81 18.92
CA GLU A 288 2.79 1.14 20.16
C GLU A 288 3.59 -0.13 20.43
N PHE A 289 4.01 -0.84 19.37
CA PHE A 289 4.75 -2.11 19.48
C PHE A 289 5.97 -2.15 18.55
N LEU A 290 7.01 -2.87 18.99
CA LEU A 290 8.13 -3.27 18.15
C LEU A 290 8.46 -4.75 18.35
N ILE A 291 9.17 -5.33 17.38
CA ILE A 291 9.77 -6.66 17.47
C ILE A 291 11.30 -6.55 17.44
N LEU A 292 11.98 -7.52 18.05
CA LEU A 292 13.43 -7.50 18.28
C LEU A 292 14.02 -8.93 18.20
N ASP A 293 15.21 -9.05 17.61
CA ASP A 293 16.04 -10.27 17.53
C ASP A 293 17.32 -10.16 18.39
N ASP A 294 17.88 -11.30 18.80
CA ASP A 294 19.03 -11.42 19.70
C ASP A 294 20.04 -12.46 19.18
N GLU A 295 20.99 -12.00 18.38
CA GLU A 295 21.87 -12.87 17.62
C GLU A 295 22.69 -13.81 18.54
N TYR A 296 22.72 -15.10 18.21
CA TYR A 296 23.47 -16.15 18.92
C TYR A 296 22.94 -16.55 20.31
N ASP A 297 21.81 -16.01 20.77
CA ASP A 297 21.22 -16.44 22.04
C ASP A 297 20.82 -17.94 22.01
N GLU A 298 20.52 -18.49 20.83
CA GLU A 298 20.21 -19.90 20.61
C GLU A 298 21.44 -20.80 20.73
N VAL A 299 22.59 -20.30 20.26
CA VAL A 299 23.89 -21.01 20.31
C VAL A 299 24.42 -21.04 21.73
N ASP A 300 24.31 -19.91 22.42
CA ASP A 300 24.82 -19.73 23.77
C ASP A 300 23.83 -20.26 24.84
N GLY A 301 22.66 -20.75 24.41
CA GLY A 301 21.69 -21.46 25.25
C GLY A 301 21.00 -20.54 26.26
N ARG A 302 20.61 -19.33 25.83
CA ARG A 302 20.10 -18.27 26.71
C ARG A 302 18.59 -18.07 26.55
N GLY A 303 17.94 -17.67 27.64
CA GLY A 303 16.54 -17.25 27.62
C GLY A 303 15.57 -18.27 26.98
N PRO A 304 14.50 -17.80 26.33
CA PRO A 304 13.57 -18.64 25.59
C PRO A 304 14.22 -19.38 24.40
N ALA A 305 15.29 -18.81 23.84
CA ALA A 305 16.08 -19.36 22.74
C ALA A 305 16.96 -20.57 23.12
N ALA A 306 17.06 -20.93 24.41
CA ALA A 306 17.88 -22.04 24.88
C ALA A 306 17.52 -23.42 24.27
N ASN A 307 16.34 -23.53 23.66
CA ASN A 307 15.92 -24.71 22.88
C ASN A 307 16.50 -24.74 21.45
N GLY A 308 17.29 -23.74 21.06
CA GLY A 308 17.95 -23.67 19.76
C GLY A 308 17.07 -23.12 18.64
N ARG A 309 15.99 -22.40 18.94
CA ARG A 309 15.04 -21.86 17.94
C ARG A 309 15.11 -20.33 17.94
N ALA A 310 15.22 -19.75 16.74
CA ALA A 310 15.14 -18.31 16.53
C ALA A 310 13.93 -17.71 17.25
N THR A 311 14.19 -16.70 18.07
CA THR A 311 13.21 -16.14 18.99
C THR A 311 13.05 -14.65 18.72
N THR A 312 11.86 -14.25 18.29
CA THR A 312 11.52 -12.84 18.08
C THR A 312 10.81 -12.29 19.29
N PHE A 313 11.43 -11.38 20.02
CA PHE A 313 10.87 -10.72 21.18
C PHE A 313 9.87 -9.64 20.78
N ILE A 314 8.76 -9.55 21.51
CA ILE A 314 7.70 -8.56 21.29
C ILE A 314 7.73 -7.54 22.42
N TRP A 315 7.78 -6.26 22.05
CA TRP A 315 7.89 -5.14 22.97
C TRP A 315 6.72 -4.17 22.82
N ASP A 316 6.02 -3.92 23.92
CA ASP A 316 5.12 -2.78 24.12
C ASP A 316 5.96 -1.54 24.43
N ILE A 317 5.94 -0.59 23.50
CA ILE A 317 6.62 0.71 23.58
C ILE A 317 5.61 1.85 23.75
N SER A 318 4.38 1.56 24.18
CA SER A 318 3.36 2.58 24.46
C SER A 318 3.80 3.60 25.52
N ASN A 319 4.75 3.19 26.37
CA ASN A 319 5.52 4.08 27.23
C ASN A 319 7.02 3.95 26.92
N LEU A 320 7.54 4.87 26.09
CA LEU A 320 8.97 4.97 25.76
C LEU A 320 9.94 5.04 26.96
N GLU A 321 9.52 5.54 28.13
CA GLU A 321 10.37 5.63 29.32
C GLU A 321 10.48 4.29 30.07
N ALA A 322 9.57 3.36 29.78
CA ALA A 322 9.51 2.04 30.41
C ALA A 322 8.94 1.01 29.43
N PRO A 323 9.66 0.70 28.34
CA PRO A 323 9.23 -0.29 27.36
C PRO A 323 9.16 -1.67 28.02
N LYS A 324 8.23 -2.51 27.56
CA LYS A 324 7.93 -3.81 28.17
C LYS A 324 7.99 -4.95 27.17
N GLN A 325 8.71 -6.00 27.49
CA GLN A 325 8.72 -7.24 26.73
C GLN A 325 7.48 -8.07 27.07
N THR A 326 6.46 -8.02 26.22
CA THR A 326 5.15 -8.64 26.46
C THR A 326 5.08 -10.12 26.06
N GLY A 327 5.99 -10.57 25.20
CA GLY A 327 5.95 -11.92 24.66
C GLY A 327 7.10 -12.22 23.70
N TYR A 328 6.98 -13.36 23.01
CA TYR A 328 7.91 -13.74 21.96
C TYR A 328 7.25 -14.74 21.00
N TYR A 329 7.76 -14.80 19.76
CA TYR A 329 7.49 -15.84 18.79
C TYR A 329 8.72 -16.75 18.66
N GLN A 330 8.52 -18.06 18.50
CA GLN A 330 9.62 -18.99 18.21
C GLN A 330 9.44 -19.63 16.84
N ALA A 331 10.52 -19.63 16.06
CA ALA A 331 10.55 -20.26 14.76
C ALA A 331 10.28 -21.79 14.87
N PRO A 332 9.66 -22.39 13.84
CA PRO A 332 9.39 -23.82 13.81
C PRO A 332 10.67 -24.66 13.62
N ARG A 333 11.78 -24.05 13.18
CA ARG A 333 13.05 -24.68 12.85
C ARG A 333 14.17 -24.17 13.76
N ARG A 334 15.19 -24.99 13.97
CA ARG A 334 16.41 -24.57 14.68
C ARG A 334 17.29 -23.74 13.77
N THR A 335 17.60 -22.52 14.18
CA THR A 335 18.41 -21.58 13.41
C THR A 335 18.82 -20.42 14.32
N ILE A 336 19.76 -19.60 13.86
CA ILE A 336 20.21 -18.38 14.53
C ILE A 336 19.42 -17.22 13.92
N ASP A 337 18.75 -16.43 14.74
CA ASP A 337 18.09 -15.21 14.30
C ASP A 337 19.10 -14.13 13.85
N HIS A 338 18.63 -13.21 13.02
CA HIS A 338 19.44 -12.09 12.52
C HIS A 338 18.46 -11.02 12.02
N ASN A 339 18.71 -10.40 10.87
CA ASN A 339 17.91 -9.26 10.43
C ASN A 339 16.42 -9.55 10.15
N GLN A 340 15.59 -8.57 10.44
CA GLN A 340 14.17 -8.50 10.10
C GLN A 340 13.70 -7.10 9.67
N TYR A 341 12.66 -7.07 8.83
CA TYR A 341 11.99 -5.84 8.40
C TYR A 341 10.47 -6.01 8.43
N VAL A 342 9.75 -5.02 8.95
CA VAL A 342 8.29 -5.00 8.88
C VAL A 342 7.81 -4.26 7.63
N VAL A 343 6.87 -4.90 6.93
CA VAL A 343 6.11 -4.31 5.83
C VAL A 343 4.64 -4.63 6.02
N GLY A 344 3.84 -3.62 6.38
CA GLY A 344 2.44 -3.79 6.74
C GLY A 344 2.29 -4.79 7.89
N ASN A 345 1.49 -5.83 7.69
CA ASN A 345 1.20 -6.85 8.71
C ASN A 345 2.22 -7.99 8.78
N TYR A 346 3.37 -7.88 8.09
CA TYR A 346 4.33 -8.97 7.97
C TYR A 346 5.73 -8.58 8.42
N SER A 347 6.39 -9.47 9.15
CA SER A 347 7.84 -9.41 9.41
C SER A 347 8.57 -10.34 8.44
N PHE A 348 9.52 -9.81 7.68
CA PHE A 348 10.42 -10.56 6.80
C PHE A 348 11.74 -10.73 7.53
N GLN A 349 12.07 -11.96 7.92
CA GLN A 349 13.23 -12.30 8.72
C GLN A 349 14.22 -13.11 7.88
N SER A 350 15.50 -12.78 7.96
CA SER A 350 16.59 -13.58 7.39
C SER A 350 17.31 -14.26 8.54
N ASN A 351 17.03 -15.53 8.76
CA ASN A 351 17.61 -16.31 9.85
C ASN A 351 18.58 -17.31 9.24
N TYR A 352 19.88 -16.98 9.24
CA TYR A 352 21.01 -17.75 8.68
C TYR A 352 20.64 -18.98 7.83
N GLY A 353 20.86 -20.20 8.33
CA GLY A 353 20.60 -21.43 7.59
C GLY A 353 19.13 -21.63 7.19
N ALA A 354 18.17 -21.08 7.96
CA ALA A 354 16.74 -21.19 7.62
C ALA A 354 16.32 -20.27 6.46
N GLY A 355 17.21 -19.37 6.01
CA GLY A 355 16.95 -18.42 4.94
C GLY A 355 15.93 -17.37 5.34
N ILE A 356 14.94 -17.12 4.47
CA ILE A 356 13.89 -16.13 4.73
C ILE A 356 12.67 -16.79 5.38
N SER A 357 12.17 -16.20 6.47
CA SER A 357 10.87 -16.48 7.08
C SER A 357 9.97 -15.25 7.00
N ILE A 358 8.69 -15.44 6.68
CA ILE A 358 7.68 -14.38 6.61
C ILE A 358 6.64 -14.66 7.69
N LEU A 359 6.57 -13.78 8.69
CA LEU A 359 5.64 -13.91 9.81
C LEU A 359 4.45 -12.97 9.63
N ASP A 360 3.23 -13.46 9.86
CA ASP A 360 2.03 -12.64 10.07
C ASP A 360 2.02 -12.15 11.52
N ILE A 361 2.22 -10.85 11.70
CA ILE A 361 2.35 -10.18 13.00
C ILE A 361 1.13 -9.33 13.35
N SER A 362 0.06 -9.41 12.55
CA SER A 362 -1.16 -8.59 12.70
C SER A 362 -1.91 -8.79 14.02
N SER A 363 -1.66 -9.91 14.70
CA SER A 363 -2.29 -10.25 15.99
C SER A 363 -1.69 -9.49 17.17
N ILE A 364 -0.44 -9.02 17.07
CA ILE A 364 0.34 -8.45 18.20
C ILE A 364 -0.41 -7.31 18.92
N PRO A 365 -1.00 -6.31 18.24
CA PRO A 365 -1.72 -5.23 18.95
C PRO A 365 -2.90 -5.70 19.81
N SER A 366 -3.54 -6.82 19.43
CA SER A 366 -4.66 -7.41 20.16
C SER A 366 -4.25 -8.51 21.15
N ASN A 367 -3.13 -9.19 20.87
CA ASN A 367 -2.56 -10.27 21.67
C ASN A 367 -1.02 -10.15 21.66
N PRO A 368 -0.46 -9.34 22.57
CA PRO A 368 0.97 -9.01 22.56
C PRO A 368 1.86 -10.13 23.15
N SER A 369 1.28 -11.29 23.46
CA SER A 369 2.03 -12.47 23.90
C SER A 369 2.82 -13.13 22.77
N GLY A 370 2.43 -12.91 21.51
CA GLY A 370 3.00 -13.57 20.34
C GLY A 370 2.41 -14.94 20.02
N SER A 371 1.47 -15.46 20.82
CA SER A 371 0.91 -16.81 20.63
C SER A 371 0.21 -17.02 19.29
N ASP A 372 -0.29 -15.93 18.69
CA ASP A 372 -1.05 -15.95 17.44
C ASP A 372 -0.20 -15.49 16.24
N VAL A 373 1.10 -15.22 16.44
CA VAL A 373 2.05 -14.95 15.36
C VAL A 373 2.37 -16.27 14.65
N ARG A 374 2.37 -16.26 13.32
CA ARG A 374 2.60 -17.48 12.53
C ARG A 374 3.43 -17.21 11.30
N GLU A 375 4.27 -18.18 10.93
CA GLU A 375 4.97 -18.19 9.65
C GLU A 375 3.97 -18.46 8.51
N VAL A 376 3.88 -17.55 7.54
CA VAL A 376 2.97 -17.64 6.38
C VAL A 376 3.68 -17.98 5.07
N GLY A 377 5.01 -17.81 5.04
CA GLY A 377 5.87 -18.15 3.90
C GLY A 377 7.32 -18.24 4.32
N TRP A 378 8.13 -18.96 3.53
CA TRP A 378 9.56 -19.10 3.78
C TRP A 378 10.33 -19.54 2.53
N PHE A 379 11.62 -19.25 2.52
CA PHE A 379 12.60 -19.68 1.52
C PHE A 379 13.85 -20.20 2.23
N ASP A 380 14.03 -21.50 2.21
CA ASP A 380 15.14 -22.18 2.86
C ASP A 380 16.31 -22.32 1.88
N ILE A 381 17.45 -21.78 2.29
CA ILE A 381 18.68 -21.74 1.51
C ILE A 381 19.67 -22.84 1.88
N TYR A 382 19.38 -23.62 2.92
CA TYR A 382 20.25 -24.69 3.40
C TYR A 382 19.49 -26.00 3.72
N PRO A 383 18.73 -26.56 2.76
CA PRO A 383 17.86 -27.73 2.99
C PRO A 383 18.61 -29.02 3.32
N GLU A 384 19.94 -29.02 3.26
CA GLU A 384 20.78 -30.14 3.67
C GLU A 384 20.66 -30.47 5.17
N ASP A 385 20.30 -29.49 6.00
CA ASP A 385 20.16 -29.67 7.45
C ASP A 385 18.73 -30.00 7.93
N ASP A 386 17.74 -30.00 7.02
CA ASP A 386 16.33 -30.33 7.28
C ASP A 386 16.11 -31.71 7.91
N ASN A 387 17.01 -32.66 7.67
CA ASN A 387 16.90 -34.02 8.20
C ASN A 387 17.37 -34.14 9.66
N LEU A 388 17.94 -33.07 10.22
CA LEU A 388 18.33 -33.03 11.62
C LEU A 388 17.11 -32.90 12.54
N GLU A 389 17.32 -33.20 13.82
CA GLU A 389 16.27 -33.05 14.84
C GLU A 389 15.77 -31.59 14.88
N ASP A 390 14.44 -31.41 14.85
CA ASP A 390 13.75 -30.12 14.74
C ASP A 390 13.99 -29.32 13.44
N GLY A 391 14.52 -29.96 12.39
CA GLY A 391 14.49 -29.44 11.01
C GLY A 391 15.41 -28.25 10.72
N GLY A 392 16.58 -28.20 11.36
CA GLY A 392 17.61 -27.19 11.08
C GLY A 392 18.82 -27.32 12.01
N SER A 393 19.83 -26.47 11.82
CA SER A 393 21.04 -26.44 12.63
C SER A 393 21.38 -25.05 13.18
N LEU A 394 22.08 -25.04 14.32
CA LEU A 394 22.66 -23.84 14.91
C LEU A 394 24.04 -23.52 14.29
N ALA A 395 24.12 -23.61 12.96
CA ALA A 395 25.31 -23.24 12.23
C ALA A 395 25.14 -21.84 11.65
N PHE A 396 26.18 -21.02 11.75
CA PHE A 396 26.32 -19.90 10.83
C PHE A 396 26.52 -20.50 9.44
N VAL A 397 25.55 -20.29 8.57
CA VAL A 397 25.58 -20.59 7.14
C VAL A 397 25.24 -19.29 6.44
N ASP A 398 25.74 -19.07 5.22
CA ASP A 398 25.51 -17.82 4.49
C ASP A 398 24.03 -17.39 4.54
N HIS A 399 23.77 -16.09 4.55
CA HIS A 399 22.44 -15.53 4.80
C HIS A 399 21.88 -14.89 3.54
N VAL A 400 20.55 -14.80 3.42
CA VAL A 400 19.94 -13.96 2.39
C VAL A 400 20.02 -12.51 2.84
N THR A 401 20.71 -11.66 2.08
CA THR A 401 20.70 -10.22 2.39
C THR A 401 19.30 -9.65 2.18
N LEU A 402 18.60 -9.35 3.28
CA LEU A 402 17.42 -8.50 3.25
C LEU A 402 17.89 -7.04 3.22
N ALA A 403 17.90 -6.45 2.03
CA ALA A 403 18.03 -5.01 1.92
C ALA A 403 16.64 -4.38 2.06
N SER A 404 16.51 -3.33 2.88
CA SER A 404 15.29 -2.49 2.93
C SER A 404 15.00 -1.74 1.62
N SER A 405 15.77 -2.01 0.55
CA SER A 405 15.49 -1.58 -0.81
C SER A 405 14.37 -2.37 -1.50
N ILE A 406 13.70 -3.31 -0.80
CA ILE A 406 12.35 -3.79 -1.16
C ILE A 406 11.32 -2.68 -0.85
N GLU A 407 11.51 -1.53 -1.49
CA GLU A 407 10.53 -0.46 -1.64
C GLU A 407 10.39 -0.18 -3.14
N SER A 408 9.89 -1.18 -3.88
CA SER A 408 9.41 -0.94 -5.23
C SER A 408 8.01 -1.54 -5.38
N ALA A 409 7.07 -0.65 -5.67
CA ALA A 409 5.66 -0.88 -5.99
C ALA A 409 4.70 -1.37 -4.87
N GLU A 410 5.08 -2.20 -3.90
CA GLU A 410 4.10 -2.76 -2.95
C GLU A 410 3.89 -1.99 -1.63
N ARG A 411 4.91 -1.31 -1.07
CA ARG A 411 4.71 -0.48 0.13
C ARG A 411 3.73 0.67 -0.08
N ARG A 412 3.71 1.27 -1.27
CA ARG A 412 2.66 2.24 -1.66
C ARG A 412 1.25 1.64 -1.70
N LYS A 413 1.10 0.32 -1.85
CA LYS A 413 -0.20 -0.37 -1.88
C LYS A 413 -0.63 -0.96 -0.53
N MET A 414 0.30 -1.24 0.38
CA MET A 414 -0.02 -1.89 1.68
C MET A 414 0.04 -0.95 2.89
N GLU A 415 0.94 0.05 2.94
CA GLU A 415 1.06 0.94 4.12
C GLU A 415 -0.05 2.01 4.21
N HIS A 416 -0.78 2.30 3.13
CA HIS A 416 -1.92 3.22 3.19
C HIS A 416 -3.23 2.61 3.73
N MET A 417 -3.23 1.33 4.12
CA MET A 417 -4.42 0.66 4.66
C MET A 417 -4.51 0.65 6.20
N ALA A 418 -3.48 1.10 6.93
CA ALA A 418 -3.51 1.20 8.39
C ALA A 418 -4.03 2.60 8.84
N TYR A 419 -5.33 2.66 9.18
CA TYR A 419 -6.04 3.59 10.08
C TYR A 419 -5.66 5.09 10.16
N ASN A 420 -5.35 5.77 9.05
CA ASN A 420 -5.11 7.23 8.97
C ASN A 420 -6.34 8.16 9.20
N GLY A 421 -7.40 7.72 9.89
CA GLY A 421 -8.62 8.54 10.04
C GLY A 421 -9.46 8.70 8.77
N ASP A 422 -9.06 8.05 7.67
CA ASP A 422 -9.71 8.11 6.36
C ASP A 422 -10.92 7.16 6.28
N PHE A 423 -11.87 7.36 7.19
CA PHE A 423 -13.09 6.54 7.25
C PHE A 423 -14.32 7.40 7.54
N ILE A 424 -15.46 6.87 7.12
CA ILE A 424 -16.78 7.29 7.59
C ILE A 424 -17.11 6.47 8.84
N VAL A 425 -17.70 7.10 9.84
CA VAL A 425 -18.23 6.41 11.02
C VAL A 425 -19.74 6.27 10.87
N SER A 426 -20.27 5.07 11.13
CA SER A 426 -21.65 4.92 11.57
C SER A 426 -21.67 4.71 13.08
N ASP A 427 -22.47 5.51 13.79
CA ASP A 427 -22.58 5.45 15.25
C ASP A 427 -24.04 5.35 15.71
N ARG A 428 -24.24 4.83 16.93
CA ARG A 428 -25.51 4.89 17.65
C ARG A 428 -25.30 5.67 18.94
N ASN A 429 -25.89 6.86 18.99
CA ASN A 429 -25.79 7.75 20.16
C ASN A 429 -24.33 8.01 20.59
N GLY A 430 -23.44 8.25 19.61
CA GLY A 430 -22.01 8.51 19.82
C GLY A 430 -21.15 7.26 19.99
N ILE A 431 -21.74 6.06 20.06
CA ILE A 431 -21.00 4.80 20.11
C ILE A 431 -20.73 4.33 18.69
N VAL A 432 -19.46 4.30 18.29
CA VAL A 432 -19.01 3.84 16.96
C VAL A 432 -19.44 2.38 16.75
N GLU A 433 -20.24 2.14 15.71
CA GLU A 433 -20.67 0.81 15.28
C GLU A 433 -19.77 0.28 14.17
N ASN A 434 -19.53 1.09 13.12
CA ASN A 434 -18.60 0.73 12.04
C ASN A 434 -17.71 1.91 11.63
N ARG A 435 -16.55 1.57 11.07
CA ARG A 435 -15.67 2.48 10.33
C ARG A 435 -15.58 2.00 8.88
N HIS A 436 -16.09 2.79 7.95
CA HIS A 436 -16.08 2.51 6.52
C HIS A 436 -14.88 3.23 5.88
N MET A 437 -13.82 2.49 5.57
CA MET A 437 -12.60 3.05 4.97
C MET A 437 -12.92 3.70 3.61
N VAL A 438 -12.41 4.90 3.38
CA VAL A 438 -12.62 5.67 2.15
C VAL A 438 -11.29 6.03 1.49
N HIS A 439 -11.24 5.85 0.18
CA HIS A 439 -10.20 6.35 -0.70
C HIS A 439 -10.82 7.33 -1.68
N ALA A 440 -10.16 8.45 -1.97
CA ALA A 440 -10.60 9.42 -2.96
C ALA A 440 -9.42 10.15 -3.62
N ALA A 441 -9.61 10.50 -4.88
CA ALA A 441 -8.70 11.32 -5.67
C ALA A 441 -9.46 12.52 -6.24
N VAL A 442 -8.86 13.71 -6.15
CA VAL A 442 -9.36 14.96 -6.72
C VAL A 442 -8.31 15.48 -7.68
N VAL A 443 -8.63 15.55 -8.97
CA VAL A 443 -7.70 15.92 -10.03
C VAL A 443 -8.22 17.09 -10.84
N ASP A 444 -7.35 17.91 -11.41
CA ASP A 444 -7.76 18.90 -12.41
C ASP A 444 -7.88 18.30 -13.82
N ALA A 445 -8.33 19.12 -14.78
CA ALA A 445 -8.47 18.71 -16.18
C ALA A 445 -7.14 18.42 -16.90
N ALA A 446 -6.00 18.81 -16.32
CA ALA A 446 -4.66 18.43 -16.81
C ALA A 446 -4.19 17.09 -16.23
N GLY A 447 -4.95 16.48 -15.32
CA GLY A 447 -4.61 15.24 -14.64
C GLY A 447 -3.69 15.42 -13.43
N MET A 448 -3.50 16.65 -12.96
CA MET A 448 -2.76 16.93 -11.74
C MET A 448 -3.62 16.57 -10.53
N LEU A 449 -3.09 15.72 -9.64
CA LEU A 449 -3.73 15.39 -8.36
C LEU A 449 -3.64 16.61 -7.43
N LEU A 450 -4.80 17.18 -7.10
CA LEU A 450 -4.92 18.37 -6.24
C LEU A 450 -5.12 17.99 -4.78
N TYR A 451 -5.99 17.01 -4.54
CA TYR A 451 -6.33 16.54 -3.20
C TYR A 451 -6.52 15.03 -3.18
N THR A 452 -6.28 14.43 -2.02
CA THR A 452 -6.42 12.99 -1.80
C THR A 452 -7.00 12.66 -0.43
N LEU A 453 -7.57 11.47 -0.35
CA LEU A 453 -8.00 10.79 0.85
C LEU A 453 -7.65 9.30 0.69
N GLY A 454 -6.96 8.68 1.64
CA GLY A 454 -6.45 7.31 1.47
C GLY A 454 -5.59 7.14 0.20
N ASP A 455 -5.74 6.01 -0.51
CA ASP A 455 -4.96 5.66 -1.71
C ASP A 455 -5.64 6.13 -3.02
N PRO A 456 -5.14 7.20 -3.69
CA PRO A 456 -5.68 7.66 -4.97
C PRO A 456 -5.35 6.70 -6.14
N SER A 457 -4.40 5.79 -5.95
CA SER A 457 -4.00 4.78 -6.93
C SER A 457 -4.77 3.45 -6.80
N ARG A 458 -5.70 3.37 -5.84
CA ARG A 458 -6.49 2.17 -5.53
C ARG A 458 -7.19 1.63 -6.78
N ILE A 459 -6.76 0.45 -7.24
CA ILE A 459 -7.34 -0.24 -8.40
C ILE A 459 -8.79 -0.60 -8.09
N THR A 460 -9.74 0.12 -8.67
CA THR A 460 -11.15 0.02 -8.33
C THR A 460 -11.92 -0.53 -9.52
N LEU A 461 -12.75 -1.54 -9.27
CA LEU A 461 -13.78 -1.94 -10.22
C LEU A 461 -14.81 -0.82 -10.29
N ILE A 462 -14.77 -0.03 -11.35
CA ILE A 462 -15.59 1.19 -11.44
C ILE A 462 -17.05 0.87 -11.77
N ARG A 463 -17.32 -0.34 -12.30
CA ARG A 463 -18.66 -0.89 -12.56
C ARG A 463 -19.51 0.13 -13.32
N SER A 464 -20.71 0.45 -12.80
CA SER A 464 -21.63 1.41 -13.44
C SER A 464 -21.09 2.83 -13.62
N ALA A 465 -19.99 3.22 -12.97
CA ALA A 465 -19.32 4.51 -13.25
C ALA A 465 -18.64 4.53 -14.63
N ALA A 466 -18.44 3.37 -15.27
CA ALA A 466 -17.93 3.22 -16.63
C ALA A 466 -18.92 3.66 -17.72
N LYS A 467 -20.22 3.71 -17.44
CA LYS A 467 -21.27 3.84 -18.47
C LYS A 467 -21.15 5.10 -19.33
N PRO A 468 -20.82 6.29 -18.78
CA PRO A 468 -20.51 7.46 -19.61
C PRO A 468 -19.39 7.20 -20.63
N MET A 469 -18.30 6.51 -20.24
CA MET A 469 -17.22 6.14 -21.17
C MET A 469 -17.72 5.16 -22.24
N GLN A 470 -18.55 4.18 -21.84
CA GLN A 470 -19.12 3.19 -22.76
C GLN A 470 -20.10 3.80 -23.77
N ALA A 471 -20.70 4.95 -23.47
CA ALA A 471 -21.59 5.68 -24.38
C ALA A 471 -20.84 6.47 -25.47
N ILE A 472 -19.57 6.84 -25.26
CA ILE A 472 -18.76 7.56 -26.24
C ILE A 472 -18.67 6.81 -27.59
N PRO A 473 -18.27 5.53 -27.66
CA PRO A 473 -18.20 4.82 -28.94
C PRO A 473 -19.58 4.58 -29.58
N VAL A 474 -20.67 4.68 -28.81
CA VAL A 474 -22.04 4.65 -29.34
C VAL A 474 -22.31 5.94 -30.11
N ILE A 475 -21.98 7.10 -29.54
CA ILE A 475 -22.09 8.40 -30.23
C ILE A 475 -21.14 8.45 -31.43
N GLU A 476 -19.86 8.12 -31.24
CA GLU A 476 -18.84 8.17 -32.31
C GLU A 476 -19.17 7.23 -33.49
N SER A 477 -20.01 6.21 -33.28
CA SER A 477 -20.48 5.33 -34.35
C SER A 477 -21.62 5.91 -35.20
N GLY A 478 -22.20 7.05 -34.81
CA GLY A 478 -23.41 7.64 -35.40
C GLY A 478 -24.70 6.90 -35.03
N ALA A 479 -24.68 6.10 -33.95
CA ALA A 479 -25.85 5.33 -33.52
C ALA A 479 -27.01 6.23 -33.09
N MET A 480 -26.71 7.40 -32.51
CA MET A 480 -27.71 8.36 -32.04
C MET A 480 -28.62 8.80 -33.20
N GLU A 481 -28.02 9.29 -34.28
CA GLU A 481 -28.74 9.74 -35.47
C GLU A 481 -29.37 8.58 -36.23
N LYS A 482 -28.64 7.47 -36.39
CA LYS A 482 -29.08 6.30 -37.16
C LYS A 482 -30.37 5.67 -36.62
N PHE A 483 -30.54 5.65 -35.30
CA PHE A 483 -31.69 5.04 -34.64
C PHE A 483 -32.65 6.07 -34.03
N GLY A 484 -32.38 7.37 -34.16
CA GLY A 484 -33.22 8.44 -33.62
C GLY A 484 -33.27 8.45 -32.09
N PHE A 485 -32.14 8.19 -31.43
CA PHE A 485 -32.00 8.37 -29.99
C PHE A 485 -31.80 9.85 -29.66
N ASP A 486 -32.42 10.29 -28.58
CA ASP A 486 -32.31 11.67 -28.08
C ASP A 486 -31.46 11.75 -26.80
N GLU A 487 -31.37 12.94 -26.21
CA GLU A 487 -30.62 13.18 -24.98
C GLU A 487 -31.18 12.38 -23.79
N ALA A 488 -32.49 12.13 -23.73
CA ALA A 488 -33.07 11.32 -22.66
C ALA A 488 -32.61 9.87 -22.78
N ASP A 489 -32.56 9.34 -24.00
CA ASP A 489 -32.07 7.98 -24.29
C ASP A 489 -30.58 7.87 -23.93
N LEU A 490 -29.77 8.88 -24.27
CA LEU A 490 -28.36 8.94 -23.91
C LEU A 490 -28.15 8.97 -22.39
N ALA A 491 -28.97 9.73 -21.65
CA ALA A 491 -28.95 9.73 -20.20
C ALA A 491 -29.24 8.33 -19.63
N LEU A 492 -30.23 7.62 -20.18
CA LEU A 492 -30.54 6.25 -19.77
C LEU A 492 -29.42 5.26 -20.11
N MET A 493 -28.67 5.47 -21.20
CA MET A 493 -27.45 4.70 -21.50
C MET A 493 -26.36 4.87 -20.45
N CYS A 494 -26.28 6.06 -19.83
CA CYS A 494 -25.31 6.40 -18.79
C CYS A 494 -25.77 5.99 -17.38
N GLY A 495 -27.07 5.74 -17.20
CA GLY A 495 -27.72 5.55 -15.91
C GLY A 495 -27.73 4.13 -15.32
N SER A 496 -28.14 4.04 -14.06
CA SER A 496 -28.49 2.81 -13.35
C SER A 496 -29.87 2.97 -12.70
N HIS A 497 -30.92 2.95 -13.52
CA HIS A 497 -32.27 3.43 -13.14
C HIS A 497 -32.97 2.57 -12.07
N ASN A 498 -33.96 3.18 -11.39
CA ASN A 498 -34.75 2.57 -10.32
C ASN A 498 -35.77 1.50 -10.76
N SER A 499 -35.95 1.31 -12.07
CA SER A 499 -36.99 0.47 -12.68
C SER A 499 -38.41 1.03 -12.53
N GLU A 500 -38.52 2.33 -12.27
CA GLU A 500 -39.78 3.08 -12.40
C GLU A 500 -40.34 2.96 -13.82
N GLU A 501 -41.66 3.08 -13.94
CA GLU A 501 -42.39 2.88 -15.21
C GLU A 501 -41.80 3.70 -16.35
N LYS A 502 -41.53 5.00 -16.12
CA LYS A 502 -40.88 5.90 -17.09
C LYS A 502 -39.58 5.33 -17.67
N HIS A 503 -38.75 4.71 -16.84
CA HIS A 503 -37.46 4.15 -17.26
C HIS A 503 -37.65 2.87 -18.09
N VAL A 504 -38.56 2.00 -17.67
CA VAL A 504 -38.85 0.74 -18.36
C VAL A 504 -39.53 0.99 -19.71
N GLU A 505 -40.46 1.93 -19.75
CA GLU A 505 -41.11 2.37 -21.00
C GLU A 505 -40.10 2.96 -21.97
N GLN A 506 -39.18 3.80 -21.48
CA GLN A 506 -38.14 4.37 -22.30
C GLN A 506 -37.17 3.29 -22.82
N ALA A 507 -36.73 2.34 -22.00
CA ALA A 507 -35.90 1.22 -22.46
C ALA A 507 -36.61 0.39 -23.55
N LYS A 508 -37.92 0.15 -23.41
CA LYS A 508 -38.73 -0.53 -24.44
C LYS A 508 -38.84 0.30 -25.72
N ALA A 509 -39.01 1.62 -25.61
CA ALA A 509 -39.02 2.52 -26.75
C ALA A 509 -37.67 2.52 -27.48
N MET A 510 -36.55 2.50 -26.74
CA MET A 510 -35.21 2.39 -27.32
C MET A 510 -35.00 1.06 -28.06
N LEU A 511 -35.47 -0.07 -27.50
CA LEU A 511 -35.45 -1.37 -28.19
C LEU A 511 -36.27 -1.34 -29.50
N ALA A 512 -37.44 -0.68 -29.49
CA ALA A 512 -38.27 -0.52 -30.67
C ALA A 512 -37.58 0.30 -31.76
N LYS A 513 -36.93 1.43 -31.39
CA LYS A 513 -36.08 2.24 -32.28
C LYS A 513 -34.95 1.40 -32.90
N LEU A 514 -34.33 0.52 -32.12
CA LEU A 514 -33.27 -0.38 -32.57
C LEU A 514 -33.78 -1.57 -33.39
N GLN A 515 -35.09 -1.81 -33.43
CA GLN A 515 -35.71 -3.04 -33.94
C GLN A 515 -35.06 -4.29 -33.32
N ALA A 516 -34.90 -4.28 -32.00
CA ALA A 516 -34.36 -5.39 -31.22
C ALA A 516 -35.44 -5.94 -30.28
N LYS A 517 -35.34 -7.22 -29.94
CA LYS A 517 -36.21 -7.89 -28.98
C LYS A 517 -35.61 -7.78 -27.59
N GLU A 518 -36.47 -7.69 -26.59
CA GLU A 518 -36.04 -7.68 -25.19
C GLU A 518 -35.25 -8.93 -24.80
N SER A 519 -35.54 -10.09 -25.40
CA SER A 519 -34.81 -11.34 -25.20
C SER A 519 -33.35 -11.31 -25.69
N GLU A 520 -32.96 -10.30 -26.46
CA GLU A 520 -31.57 -10.11 -26.90
C GLU A 520 -30.73 -9.38 -25.84
N LEU A 521 -31.36 -8.76 -24.83
CA LEU A 521 -30.66 -8.19 -23.69
C LEU A 521 -30.02 -9.28 -22.84
N GLN A 522 -28.80 -9.01 -22.39
CA GLN A 522 -27.96 -9.99 -21.69
C GLN A 522 -27.88 -9.71 -20.18
N CYS A 523 -28.60 -8.69 -19.70
CA CYS A 523 -28.62 -8.29 -18.30
C CYS A 523 -29.66 -9.03 -17.45
N GLY A 524 -30.64 -9.69 -18.06
CA GLY A 524 -31.72 -10.41 -17.34
C GLY A 524 -32.61 -9.49 -16.50
N GLY A 525 -33.68 -10.04 -15.92
CA GLY A 525 -34.52 -9.31 -14.96
C GLY A 525 -33.81 -9.11 -13.62
N HIS A 526 -33.98 -7.94 -13.01
CA HIS A 526 -33.40 -7.61 -11.70
C HIS A 526 -34.48 -7.02 -10.78
N PRO A 527 -34.43 -7.27 -9.45
CA PRO A 527 -35.31 -6.61 -8.49
C PRO A 527 -35.28 -5.08 -8.63
N ALA A 528 -36.41 -4.40 -8.43
CA ALA A 528 -36.40 -2.94 -8.50
C ALA A 528 -35.52 -2.37 -7.38
N ILE A 529 -34.65 -1.40 -7.73
CA ILE A 529 -33.85 -0.67 -6.75
C ILE A 529 -34.76 0.22 -5.90
N SER A 530 -35.82 0.78 -6.50
CA SER A 530 -36.84 1.54 -5.76
C SER A 530 -37.65 0.62 -4.84
N PRO A 531 -37.65 0.86 -3.51
CA PRO A 531 -38.46 0.08 -2.57
C PRO A 531 -39.97 0.17 -2.87
N ALA A 532 -40.43 1.31 -3.39
CA ALA A 532 -41.83 1.51 -3.74
C ALA A 532 -42.24 0.63 -4.93
N VAL A 533 -41.42 0.60 -5.98
CA VAL A 533 -41.63 -0.25 -7.16
C VAL A 533 -41.52 -1.73 -6.77
N MET A 534 -40.51 -2.11 -5.98
CA MET A 534 -40.35 -3.49 -5.53
C MET A 534 -41.56 -3.97 -4.72
N LYS A 535 -42.09 -3.13 -3.82
CA LYS A 535 -43.31 -3.42 -3.07
C LYS A 535 -44.54 -3.58 -3.97
N ALA A 536 -44.65 -2.79 -5.03
CA ALA A 536 -45.73 -2.92 -6.00
C ALA A 536 -45.63 -4.24 -6.79
N TRP A 537 -44.43 -4.57 -7.28
CA TRP A 537 -44.16 -5.82 -8.01
C TRP A 537 -44.43 -7.07 -7.17
N LEU A 538 -44.03 -7.08 -5.90
CA LEU A 538 -44.29 -8.19 -4.99
C LEU A 538 -45.79 -8.41 -4.76
N LYS A 539 -46.59 -7.34 -4.67
CA LYS A 539 -48.05 -7.44 -4.52
C LYS A 539 -48.75 -8.01 -5.75
N SER A 540 -48.17 -7.81 -6.93
CA SER A 540 -48.74 -8.26 -8.21
C SER A 540 -48.06 -9.51 -8.76
N GLU A 541 -47.18 -10.16 -7.99
CA GLU A 541 -46.35 -11.29 -8.44
C GLU A 541 -45.63 -11.01 -9.78
N PHE A 542 -45.22 -9.77 -9.97
CA PHE A 542 -44.62 -9.33 -11.24
C PHE A 542 -43.21 -9.90 -11.38
N VAL A 543 -42.96 -10.57 -12.51
CA VAL A 543 -41.64 -11.10 -12.86
C VAL A 543 -40.90 -10.05 -13.69
N PRO A 544 -39.80 -9.46 -13.18
CA PRO A 544 -39.08 -8.43 -13.91
C PRO A 544 -38.45 -8.99 -15.18
N SER A 545 -38.65 -8.28 -16.27
CA SER A 545 -38.07 -8.58 -17.59
C SER A 545 -36.71 -7.89 -17.76
N PRO A 546 -35.89 -8.20 -18.79
CA PRO A 546 -34.61 -7.54 -19.00
C PRO A 546 -34.65 -6.02 -19.14
N ALA A 547 -35.73 -5.44 -19.68
CA ALA A 547 -35.94 -3.98 -19.72
C ALA A 547 -36.15 -3.37 -18.33
N CYS A 548 -36.51 -4.19 -17.33
CA CYS A 548 -36.61 -3.77 -15.94
C CYS A 548 -35.24 -3.70 -15.24
N ASN A 549 -34.17 -4.19 -15.87
CA ASN A 549 -32.83 -4.14 -15.29
C ASN A 549 -32.30 -2.72 -15.25
N ALA A 550 -31.68 -2.31 -14.13
CA ALA A 550 -31.09 -0.98 -13.98
C ALA A 550 -30.03 -0.64 -15.05
N CYS A 551 -29.40 -1.65 -15.67
CA CYS A 551 -28.43 -1.47 -16.75
C CYS A 551 -29.02 -1.57 -18.16
N SER A 552 -30.34 -1.72 -18.31
CA SER A 552 -30.97 -1.98 -19.61
C SER A 552 -30.62 -0.92 -20.68
N GLY A 553 -30.68 0.37 -20.33
CA GLY A 553 -30.31 1.46 -21.23
C GLY A 553 -28.87 1.36 -21.76
N ASN A 554 -27.91 1.04 -20.90
CA ASN A 554 -26.51 0.83 -21.29
C ASN A 554 -26.36 -0.33 -22.29
N HIS A 555 -27.04 -1.45 -22.04
CA HIS A 555 -27.04 -2.60 -22.95
C HIS A 555 -27.62 -2.23 -24.32
N ILE A 556 -28.72 -1.49 -24.36
CA ILE A 556 -29.35 -1.06 -25.61
C ILE A 556 -28.43 -0.10 -26.37
N GLY A 557 -27.75 0.81 -25.67
CA GLY A 557 -26.74 1.70 -26.26
C GLY A 557 -25.59 0.93 -26.91
N VAL A 558 -25.01 -0.05 -26.21
CA VAL A 558 -23.92 -0.89 -26.75
C VAL A 558 -24.39 -1.72 -27.95
N MET A 559 -25.61 -2.27 -27.91
CA MET A 559 -26.22 -2.95 -29.07
C MET A 559 -26.41 -2.00 -30.26
N ALA A 560 -26.81 -0.76 -30.01
CA ALA A 560 -26.93 0.26 -31.04
C ALA A 560 -25.59 0.62 -31.66
N GLY A 561 -24.55 0.83 -30.85
CA GLY A 561 -23.18 1.05 -31.32
C GLY A 561 -22.69 -0.10 -32.20
N ALA A 562 -22.93 -1.35 -31.78
CA ALA A 562 -22.62 -2.54 -32.59
C ALA A 562 -23.31 -2.52 -33.96
N LYS A 563 -24.64 -2.30 -34.02
CA LYS A 563 -25.36 -2.20 -35.30
C LYS A 563 -24.93 -0.98 -36.13
N ALA A 564 -24.53 0.12 -35.50
CA ALA A 564 -24.08 1.33 -36.19
C ALA A 564 -22.77 1.10 -36.94
N ILE A 565 -21.81 0.40 -36.33
CA ILE A 565 -20.53 0.03 -36.96
C ILE A 565 -20.63 -1.19 -37.91
N GLY A 566 -21.85 -1.69 -38.16
CA GLY A 566 -22.10 -2.76 -39.13
C GLY A 566 -21.80 -4.17 -38.64
N VAL A 567 -21.69 -4.39 -37.32
CA VAL A 567 -21.50 -5.73 -36.73
C VAL A 567 -22.81 -6.22 -36.09
N GLY A 568 -22.92 -7.54 -35.91
CA GLY A 568 -24.06 -8.15 -35.22
C GLY A 568 -24.12 -7.75 -33.74
N ILE A 569 -25.23 -8.04 -33.08
CA ILE A 569 -25.41 -7.81 -31.64
C ILE A 569 -25.19 -9.09 -30.81
N ALA A 570 -25.05 -10.25 -31.44
CA ALA A 570 -24.78 -11.49 -30.70
C ALA A 570 -23.43 -11.37 -29.96
N GLY A 571 -23.44 -11.52 -28.64
CA GLY A 571 -22.23 -11.39 -27.82
C GLY A 571 -21.75 -9.96 -27.60
N TYR A 572 -22.58 -8.92 -27.81
CA TYR A 572 -22.17 -7.51 -27.63
C TYR A 572 -21.54 -7.20 -26.26
N HIS A 573 -21.85 -8.01 -25.25
CA HIS A 573 -21.41 -7.87 -23.86
C HIS A 573 -20.05 -8.55 -23.60
N THR A 574 -19.56 -9.40 -24.50
CA THR A 574 -18.30 -10.14 -24.35
C THR A 574 -17.11 -9.35 -24.89
N GLN A 575 -15.96 -9.41 -24.21
CA GLN A 575 -14.76 -8.65 -24.54
C GLN A 575 -14.25 -8.83 -25.98
N SER A 576 -14.50 -9.99 -26.61
CA SER A 576 -14.11 -10.27 -28.00
C SER A 576 -14.96 -9.54 -29.03
N HIS A 577 -16.08 -8.94 -28.64
CA HIS A 577 -16.98 -8.27 -29.56
C HIS A 577 -16.37 -6.94 -30.07
N PRO A 578 -16.49 -6.61 -31.38
CA PRO A 578 -15.88 -5.40 -31.92
C PRO A 578 -16.28 -4.08 -31.24
N ILE A 579 -17.49 -4.00 -30.69
CA ILE A 579 -17.91 -2.83 -29.89
C ILE A 579 -17.15 -2.72 -28.56
N GLN A 580 -16.85 -3.85 -27.91
CA GLN A 580 -16.08 -3.85 -26.65
C GLN A 580 -14.62 -3.47 -26.91
N ALA A 581 -14.05 -3.83 -28.06
CA ALA A 581 -12.73 -3.35 -28.46
C ALA A 581 -12.68 -1.82 -28.64
N ARG A 582 -13.77 -1.20 -29.15
CA ARG A 582 -13.87 0.27 -29.24
C ARG A 582 -14.03 0.91 -27.86
N ILE A 583 -14.83 0.31 -26.99
CA ILE A 583 -14.97 0.74 -25.59
C ILE A 583 -13.62 0.68 -24.87
N ASP A 584 -12.87 -0.41 -25.03
CA ASP A 584 -11.52 -0.57 -24.48
C ASP A 584 -10.54 0.49 -25.00
N SER A 585 -10.56 0.78 -26.30
CA SER A 585 -9.76 1.86 -26.89
C SER A 585 -10.10 3.22 -26.28
N VAL A 586 -11.39 3.56 -26.15
CA VAL A 586 -11.82 4.84 -25.58
C VAL A 586 -11.38 4.95 -24.12
N ILE A 587 -11.54 3.89 -23.33
CA ILE A 587 -11.13 3.91 -21.92
C ILE A 587 -9.63 4.10 -21.81
N LYS A 588 -8.82 3.37 -22.59
CA LYS A 588 -7.36 3.56 -22.64
C LYS A 588 -6.96 4.98 -23.00
N ASP A 589 -7.62 5.56 -24.01
CA ASP A 589 -7.34 6.91 -24.46
C ASP A 589 -7.67 7.95 -23.37
N LEU A 590 -8.77 7.78 -22.64
CA LEU A 590 -9.17 8.72 -21.59
C LEU A 590 -8.38 8.55 -20.28
N THR A 591 -7.96 7.33 -19.95
CA THR A 591 -7.20 7.06 -18.73
C THR A 591 -5.69 7.20 -18.91
N GLY A 592 -5.19 7.15 -20.15
CA GLY A 592 -3.76 7.12 -20.47
C GLY A 592 -3.04 5.84 -20.05
N LEU A 593 -3.79 4.75 -19.81
CA LEU A 593 -3.26 3.49 -19.25
C LEU A 593 -2.91 2.48 -20.35
N GLY A 594 -1.84 1.72 -20.12
CA GLY A 594 -1.41 0.61 -20.97
C GLY A 594 -2.31 -0.62 -20.89
N VAL A 595 -2.09 -1.59 -21.80
CA VAL A 595 -2.90 -2.81 -21.93
C VAL A 595 -2.92 -3.65 -20.65
N ASP A 596 -1.80 -3.74 -19.93
CA ASP A 596 -1.65 -4.57 -18.73
C ASP A 596 -2.10 -3.85 -17.44
N GLU A 597 -2.44 -2.55 -17.53
CA GLU A 597 -2.82 -1.71 -16.39
C GLU A 597 -4.35 -1.67 -16.18
N ILE A 598 -5.13 -2.05 -17.19
CA ILE A 598 -6.59 -2.17 -17.12
C ILE A 598 -6.96 -3.64 -17.00
N LYS A 599 -7.58 -4.02 -15.88
CA LYS A 599 -8.10 -5.39 -15.70
C LYS A 599 -9.58 -5.42 -16.04
N TRP A 600 -9.97 -6.32 -16.93
CA TRP A 600 -11.36 -6.47 -17.34
C TRP A 600 -12.02 -7.63 -16.60
N VAL A 601 -13.23 -7.40 -16.08
CA VAL A 601 -14.04 -8.44 -15.46
C VAL A 601 -15.48 -8.41 -15.98
N LEU A 602 -16.19 -9.50 -15.78
CA LEU A 602 -17.62 -9.58 -16.04
C LEU A 602 -18.39 -8.95 -14.86
N ASP A 603 -19.22 -7.94 -15.14
CA ASP A 603 -20.10 -7.31 -14.12
C ASP A 603 -21.38 -8.15 -13.93
N SER A 604 -22.12 -7.91 -12.83
CA SER A 604 -23.34 -8.64 -12.50
C SER A 604 -24.49 -8.43 -13.48
N CYS A 605 -24.44 -7.38 -14.32
CA CYS A 605 -25.36 -7.19 -15.43
C CYS A 605 -24.87 -7.87 -16.73
N ASN A 606 -23.81 -8.68 -16.66
CA ASN A 606 -23.19 -9.40 -17.77
C ASN A 606 -22.37 -8.54 -18.75
N MET A 607 -22.22 -7.23 -18.50
CA MET A 607 -21.36 -6.34 -19.30
C MET A 607 -19.92 -6.37 -18.79
N CYS A 608 -18.92 -6.26 -19.68
CA CYS A 608 -17.53 -6.07 -19.28
C CYS A 608 -17.32 -4.71 -18.59
N THR A 609 -16.59 -4.71 -17.48
CA THR A 609 -16.24 -3.49 -16.73
C THR A 609 -14.75 -3.47 -16.38
N PRO A 610 -14.08 -2.30 -16.47
CA PRO A 610 -12.66 -2.20 -16.15
C PRO A 610 -12.42 -1.98 -14.64
N ALA A 611 -11.28 -2.46 -14.17
CA ALA A 611 -10.66 -2.04 -12.93
C ALA A 611 -9.51 -1.08 -13.26
N ILE A 612 -9.58 0.15 -12.75
CA ILE A 612 -8.60 1.23 -12.98
C ILE A 612 -8.30 1.97 -11.67
N PRO A 613 -7.16 2.68 -11.54
CA PRO A 613 -6.89 3.56 -10.42
C PRO A 613 -7.99 4.64 -10.23
N LEU A 614 -8.27 5.04 -8.99
CA LEU A 614 -9.25 6.10 -8.70
C LEU A 614 -8.89 7.42 -9.36
N GLN A 615 -7.61 7.83 -9.31
CA GLN A 615 -7.14 9.04 -9.98
C GLN A 615 -7.44 9.03 -11.48
N SER A 616 -7.33 7.87 -12.14
CA SER A 616 -7.65 7.73 -13.57
C SER A 616 -9.15 7.90 -13.82
N LEU A 617 -10.01 7.37 -12.94
CA LEU A 617 -11.46 7.62 -13.01
C LEU A 617 -11.78 9.10 -12.78
N ALA A 618 -11.10 9.76 -11.84
CA ALA A 618 -11.24 11.19 -11.61
C ALA A 618 -10.85 11.99 -12.86
N CYS A 619 -9.72 11.65 -13.52
CA CYS A 619 -9.29 12.30 -14.76
C CYS A 619 -10.34 12.19 -15.87
N VAL A 620 -10.96 11.01 -16.00
CA VAL A 620 -12.05 10.80 -16.98
C VAL A 620 -13.23 11.74 -16.72
N TYR A 621 -13.67 11.88 -15.46
CA TYR A 621 -14.79 12.77 -15.13
C TYR A 621 -14.42 14.26 -15.22
N ALA A 622 -13.17 14.62 -14.94
CA ALA A 622 -12.64 15.95 -15.23
C ALA A 622 -12.70 16.23 -16.74
N ALA A 623 -12.35 15.25 -17.58
CA ALA A 623 -12.38 15.38 -19.04
C ALA A 623 -13.80 15.56 -19.59
N PHE A 624 -14.82 14.89 -19.02
CA PHE A 624 -16.22 15.15 -19.37
C PHE A 624 -16.63 16.60 -19.08
N ALA A 625 -16.28 17.12 -17.90
CA ALA A 625 -16.58 18.51 -17.54
C ALA A 625 -15.84 19.52 -18.43
N GLN A 626 -14.55 19.29 -18.65
CA GLN A 626 -13.70 20.11 -19.50
C GLN A 626 -14.19 20.14 -20.95
N ALA A 627 -14.65 19.01 -21.49
CA ALA A 627 -15.19 18.92 -22.84
C ALA A 627 -16.43 19.82 -23.01
N THR A 628 -17.29 19.86 -22.00
CA THR A 628 -18.46 20.75 -21.97
C THR A 628 -18.06 22.21 -21.97
N ASP A 629 -17.04 22.58 -21.19
CA ASP A 629 -16.50 23.95 -21.17
C ASP A 629 -15.90 24.38 -22.51
N ILE A 630 -15.13 23.49 -23.16
CA ILE A 630 -14.54 23.74 -24.48
C ILE A 630 -15.65 23.95 -25.51
N VAL A 631 -16.61 23.04 -25.61
CA VAL A 631 -17.72 23.12 -26.58
C VAL A 631 -18.60 24.35 -26.34
N SER A 632 -18.77 24.78 -25.09
CA SER A 632 -19.53 26.00 -24.76
C SER A 632 -18.83 27.29 -25.20
N LYS A 633 -17.49 27.28 -25.28
CA LYS A 633 -16.65 28.45 -25.63
C LYS A 633 -16.33 28.53 -27.14
N GLU A 634 -16.26 27.39 -27.84
CA GLU A 634 -15.84 27.31 -29.24
C GLU A 634 -16.99 27.01 -30.21
N ASN A 635 -17.24 27.93 -31.16
CA ASN A 635 -18.22 27.74 -32.23
C ASN A 635 -17.68 26.89 -33.40
N GLY A 636 -17.37 25.61 -33.14
CA GLY A 636 -17.35 24.59 -34.20
C GLY A 636 -16.02 23.94 -34.60
N SER A 637 -14.93 24.06 -33.83
CA SER A 637 -13.64 23.41 -34.15
C SER A 637 -13.18 22.37 -33.10
N THR A 638 -14.10 21.62 -32.50
CA THR A 638 -13.79 20.59 -31.50
C THR A 638 -13.78 19.19 -32.11
N SER A 639 -13.00 18.27 -31.50
CA SER A 639 -12.96 16.87 -31.94
C SER A 639 -14.31 16.16 -31.71
N LEU A 640 -14.60 15.11 -32.49
CA LEU A 640 -15.80 14.27 -32.31
C LEU A 640 -15.90 13.72 -30.88
N ARG A 641 -14.77 13.32 -30.27
CA ARG A 641 -14.75 12.80 -28.90
C ARG A 641 -15.09 13.88 -27.87
N THR A 642 -14.58 15.09 -28.06
CA THR A 642 -14.92 16.24 -27.21
C THR A 642 -16.41 16.57 -27.30
N GLN A 643 -16.98 16.52 -28.51
CA GLN A 643 -18.43 16.71 -28.71
C GLN A 643 -19.24 15.60 -28.04
N ALA A 644 -18.84 14.34 -28.20
CA ALA A 644 -19.51 13.20 -27.56
C ALA A 644 -19.49 13.30 -26.02
N MET A 645 -18.33 13.65 -25.43
CA MET A 645 -18.22 13.85 -23.99
C MET A 645 -19.11 15.00 -23.50
N SER A 646 -19.15 16.12 -24.22
CA SER A 646 -20.04 17.25 -23.91
C SER A 646 -21.53 16.86 -24.02
N GLN A 647 -21.91 16.12 -25.06
CA GLN A 647 -23.28 15.60 -25.22
C GLN A 647 -23.69 14.68 -24.06
N ILE A 648 -22.79 13.79 -23.63
CA ILE A 648 -23.03 12.90 -22.49
C ILE A 648 -23.23 13.71 -21.20
N PHE A 649 -22.35 14.67 -20.93
CA PHE A 649 -22.45 15.54 -19.75
C PHE A 649 -23.81 16.27 -19.74
N ASN A 650 -24.17 16.91 -20.85
CA ASN A 650 -25.42 17.67 -20.97
C ASN A 650 -26.66 16.78 -20.86
N ALA A 651 -26.64 15.57 -21.45
CA ALA A 651 -27.73 14.60 -21.30
C ALA A 651 -27.92 14.18 -19.84
N MET A 652 -26.82 13.90 -19.11
CA MET A 652 -26.88 13.58 -17.69
C MET A 652 -27.43 14.73 -16.85
N VAL A 653 -27.04 15.97 -17.16
CA VAL A 653 -27.55 17.19 -16.49
C VAL A 653 -29.04 17.40 -16.74
N ARG A 654 -29.50 17.18 -17.97
CA ARG A 654 -30.88 17.48 -18.37
C ARG A 654 -31.89 16.44 -17.90
N TYR A 655 -31.45 15.19 -17.74
CA TYR A 655 -32.28 14.06 -17.33
C TYR A 655 -31.66 13.34 -16.12
N PRO A 656 -31.46 14.03 -14.98
CA PRO A 656 -30.82 13.46 -13.80
C PRO A 656 -31.58 12.25 -13.25
N GLU A 657 -32.91 12.20 -13.40
CA GLU A 657 -33.77 11.08 -13.04
C GLU A 657 -33.39 9.80 -13.78
N ASN A 658 -32.91 9.88 -15.02
CA ASN A 658 -32.47 8.72 -15.78
C ASN A 658 -31.14 8.14 -15.27
N ILE A 659 -30.37 8.89 -14.46
CA ILE A 659 -29.06 8.47 -13.98
C ILE A 659 -29.15 7.60 -12.73
N GLY A 660 -29.86 8.07 -11.71
CA GLY A 660 -30.07 7.34 -10.45
C GLY A 660 -31.48 6.77 -10.32
N GLY A 661 -32.49 7.49 -10.79
CA GLY A 661 -33.90 7.30 -10.43
C GLY A 661 -34.32 8.21 -9.27
N ASP A 662 -35.62 8.29 -9.01
CA ASP A 662 -36.16 9.26 -8.05
C ASP A 662 -35.57 9.07 -6.64
N GLY A 663 -35.16 10.18 -6.03
CA GLY A 663 -34.66 10.25 -4.66
C GLY A 663 -33.28 9.63 -4.41
N ARG A 664 -32.55 9.19 -5.45
CA ARG A 664 -31.18 8.66 -5.28
C ARG A 664 -30.13 9.75 -5.40
N PHE A 665 -29.00 9.55 -4.71
CA PHE A 665 -27.93 10.54 -4.59
C PHE A 665 -27.47 11.11 -5.93
N CYS A 666 -27.24 10.30 -6.97
CA CYS A 666 -26.85 10.82 -8.30
C CYS A 666 -27.86 11.82 -8.87
N SER A 667 -29.15 11.50 -8.82
CA SER A 667 -30.20 12.35 -9.39
C SER A 667 -30.33 13.65 -8.60
N VAL A 668 -30.37 13.54 -7.27
CA VAL A 668 -30.44 14.71 -6.38
C VAL A 668 -29.20 15.60 -6.52
N LEU A 669 -28.01 15.01 -6.60
CA LEU A 669 -26.74 15.74 -6.78
C LEU A 669 -26.75 16.54 -8.07
N ILE A 670 -27.06 15.90 -9.20
CA ILE A 670 -27.03 16.56 -10.51
C ILE A 670 -28.08 17.68 -10.58
N GLU A 671 -29.31 17.41 -10.12
CA GLU A 671 -30.39 18.40 -10.06
C GLU A 671 -30.02 19.60 -9.17
N THR A 672 -29.39 19.35 -8.03
CA THR A 672 -29.04 20.38 -7.04
C THR A 672 -28.02 21.38 -7.57
N TYR A 673 -27.08 20.93 -8.40
CA TYR A 673 -25.97 21.73 -8.91
C TYR A 673 -26.22 22.34 -10.31
N ASP A 674 -27.42 22.13 -10.88
CA ASP A 674 -27.94 22.85 -12.06
C ASP A 674 -26.92 23.01 -13.21
N GLY A 675 -26.31 21.89 -13.61
CA GLY A 675 -25.35 21.83 -14.72
C GLY A 675 -23.91 22.21 -14.40
N ALA A 676 -23.58 22.57 -13.16
CA ALA A 676 -22.20 22.81 -12.73
C ALA A 676 -21.38 21.52 -12.61
N LEU A 677 -22.03 20.38 -12.37
CA LEU A 677 -21.38 19.07 -12.26
C LEU A 677 -22.27 17.92 -12.74
N VAL A 678 -21.64 16.78 -12.98
CA VAL A 678 -22.30 15.47 -13.10
C VAL A 678 -21.71 14.50 -12.11
N GLY A 679 -22.49 13.52 -11.65
CA GLY A 679 -22.02 12.46 -10.78
C GLY A 679 -22.60 11.10 -11.14
N LYS A 680 -21.82 10.04 -10.95
CA LYS A 680 -22.26 8.68 -11.23
C LYS A 680 -21.69 7.68 -10.23
N GLY A 681 -22.60 6.97 -9.58
CA GLY A 681 -22.26 5.81 -8.76
C GLY A 681 -21.88 4.59 -9.59
N GLY A 682 -20.79 3.95 -9.17
CA GLY A 682 -20.45 2.56 -9.45
C GLY A 682 -21.16 1.60 -8.49
N GLY A 683 -20.94 0.31 -8.70
CA GLY A 683 -21.36 -0.74 -7.75
C GLY A 683 -20.37 -0.83 -6.58
N ASP A 684 -20.83 -1.34 -5.43
CA ASP A 684 -20.02 -1.57 -4.23
C ASP A 684 -19.17 -0.36 -3.83
N GLY A 685 -19.79 0.78 -3.57
CA GLY A 685 -19.13 1.93 -2.92
C GLY A 685 -18.17 2.74 -3.79
N CYS A 686 -18.18 2.60 -5.12
CA CYS A 686 -17.43 3.49 -6.03
C CYS A 686 -18.29 4.67 -6.50
N TYR A 687 -17.74 5.88 -6.57
CA TYR A 687 -18.43 7.07 -7.09
C TYR A 687 -17.48 7.99 -7.84
N ALA A 688 -17.97 8.71 -8.86
CA ALA A 688 -17.21 9.74 -9.56
C ALA A 688 -18.04 11.00 -9.85
N ILE A 689 -17.38 12.17 -9.86
CA ILE A 689 -17.97 13.49 -10.09
C ILE A 689 -17.08 14.26 -11.08
N GLY A 690 -17.67 14.89 -12.08
CA GLY A 690 -17.00 15.86 -12.96
C GLY A 690 -17.58 17.24 -12.72
N ILE A 691 -16.74 18.22 -12.39
CA ILE A 691 -17.11 19.58 -12.02
C ILE A 691 -16.53 20.54 -13.06
N ARG A 692 -17.38 21.40 -13.62
CA ARG A 692 -16.99 22.40 -14.63
C ARG A 692 -16.10 23.49 -14.02
N GLU A 693 -15.35 24.16 -14.89
CA GLU A 693 -14.52 25.30 -14.49
C GLU A 693 -15.37 26.39 -13.82
N SER A 694 -14.94 26.84 -12.65
CA SER A 694 -15.63 27.87 -11.87
C SER A 694 -14.65 28.65 -10.98
N GLU A 695 -15.15 29.59 -10.16
CA GLU A 695 -14.33 30.19 -9.10
C GLU A 695 -13.95 29.17 -8.02
N ASP A 696 -14.80 28.18 -7.75
CA ASP A 696 -14.50 27.12 -6.79
C ASP A 696 -13.32 26.26 -7.23
N THR A 697 -13.30 25.82 -8.50
CA THR A 697 -12.20 25.00 -9.01
C THR A 697 -10.89 25.79 -9.03
N ARG A 698 -10.92 27.07 -9.43
CA ARG A 698 -9.75 27.95 -9.41
C ARG A 698 -9.21 28.21 -7.99
N ARG A 699 -10.10 28.40 -7.01
CA ARG A 699 -9.72 28.54 -5.59
C ARG A 699 -8.99 27.31 -5.07
N LEU A 700 -9.34 26.13 -5.58
CA LEU A 700 -8.71 24.86 -5.23
C LEU A 700 -7.38 24.62 -5.94
N GLY A 701 -6.92 25.53 -6.80
CA GLY A 701 -5.67 25.43 -7.55
C GLY A 701 -5.77 24.69 -8.89
N ALA A 702 -6.98 24.41 -9.37
CA ALA A 702 -7.19 23.66 -10.60
C ALA A 702 -6.96 24.50 -11.86
N HIS A 703 -6.38 23.87 -12.89
CA HIS A 703 -6.43 24.37 -14.26
C HIS A 703 -7.67 23.81 -14.96
N GLY A 704 -8.77 24.58 -14.97
CA GLY A 704 -10.03 24.20 -15.61
C GLY A 704 -11.02 23.52 -14.66
N GLY A 705 -11.69 22.48 -15.16
CA GLY A 705 -12.58 21.63 -14.36
C GLY A 705 -11.84 20.72 -13.38
N ILE A 706 -12.59 20.08 -12.48
CA ILE A 706 -12.07 19.10 -11.52
C ILE A 706 -12.84 17.78 -11.67
N GLY A 707 -12.13 16.66 -11.53
CA GLY A 707 -12.72 15.34 -11.34
C GLY A 707 -12.51 14.84 -9.93
N ILE A 708 -13.51 14.18 -9.36
CA ILE A 708 -13.44 13.48 -8.07
C ILE A 708 -13.80 12.03 -8.31
N ALA A 709 -13.04 11.09 -7.73
CA ALA A 709 -13.41 9.69 -7.66
C ALA A 709 -13.17 9.14 -6.26
N LEU A 710 -14.07 8.30 -5.76
CA LEU A 710 -13.93 7.67 -4.44
C LEU A 710 -14.33 6.20 -4.44
N LYS A 711 -13.84 5.47 -3.43
CA LYS A 711 -14.16 4.08 -3.11
C LYS A 711 -14.31 3.92 -1.60
N ILE A 712 -15.45 3.36 -1.18
CA ILE A 712 -15.63 2.80 0.17
C ILE A 712 -15.29 1.31 0.12
N GLU A 713 -14.33 0.86 0.94
CA GLU A 713 -13.78 -0.50 0.86
C GLU A 713 -14.85 -1.59 1.04
N ASP A 714 -15.73 -1.45 2.03
CA ASP A 714 -16.80 -2.42 2.31
C ASP A 714 -18.01 -2.33 1.36
N GLY A 715 -18.00 -1.37 0.44
CA GLY A 715 -19.04 -1.19 -0.56
C GLY A 715 -20.34 -0.54 -0.06
N SER A 716 -20.37 0.00 1.17
CA SER A 716 -21.55 0.65 1.73
C SER A 716 -22.00 1.87 0.91
N TYR A 717 -23.20 1.79 0.34
CA TYR A 717 -23.80 2.87 -0.45
C TYR A 717 -24.08 4.12 0.40
N SER A 718 -24.60 3.97 1.62
CA SER A 718 -24.87 5.11 2.49
C SER A 718 -23.58 5.82 2.90
N ALA A 719 -22.50 5.08 3.18
CA ALA A 719 -21.21 5.67 3.47
C ALA A 719 -20.60 6.36 2.22
N MET A 720 -20.81 5.78 1.03
CA MET A 720 -20.38 6.36 -0.24
C MET A 720 -21.07 7.70 -0.53
N ASP A 721 -22.39 7.77 -0.34
CA ASP A 721 -23.17 9.01 -0.52
C ASP A 721 -22.74 10.07 0.52
N ALA A 722 -22.52 9.67 1.78
CA ALA A 722 -22.02 10.55 2.83
C ALA A 722 -20.61 11.09 2.53
N ALA A 723 -19.71 10.24 2.04
CA ALA A 723 -18.36 10.62 1.63
C ALA A 723 -18.38 11.60 0.46
N ALA A 724 -19.20 11.34 -0.57
CA ALA A 724 -19.34 12.24 -1.71
C ALA A 724 -19.83 13.63 -1.30
N ALA A 725 -20.83 13.71 -0.42
CA ALA A 725 -21.34 14.97 0.10
C ALA A 725 -20.29 15.70 0.96
N GLU A 726 -19.58 14.99 1.84
CA GLU A 726 -18.52 15.57 2.67
C GLU A 726 -17.36 16.11 1.82
N LEU A 727 -16.95 15.40 0.76
CA LEU A 727 -15.92 15.90 -0.15
C LEU A 727 -16.32 17.25 -0.77
N LEU A 728 -17.57 17.39 -1.21
CA LEU A 728 -18.08 18.66 -1.75
C LEU A 728 -18.14 19.76 -0.68
N GLU A 729 -18.46 19.43 0.57
CA GLU A 729 -18.45 20.35 1.72
C GLU A 729 -17.04 20.83 2.07
N GLN A 730 -16.08 19.92 2.22
CA GLN A 730 -14.70 20.29 2.56
C GLN A 730 -14.02 21.10 1.45
N LEU A 731 -14.25 20.73 0.18
CA LEU A 731 -13.74 21.47 -0.97
C LEU A 731 -14.51 22.77 -1.25
N GLN A 732 -15.65 22.96 -0.56
CA GLN A 732 -16.57 24.08 -0.73
C GLN A 732 -17.05 24.25 -2.19
N ILE A 733 -17.42 23.16 -2.84
CA ILE A 733 -17.95 23.18 -4.22
C ILE A 733 -19.44 23.59 -4.19
N GLY A 734 -19.79 24.63 -4.96
CA GLY A 734 -21.14 25.17 -5.07
C GLY A 734 -21.55 26.10 -3.93
N THR A 735 -22.82 26.49 -3.89
CA THR A 735 -23.33 27.31 -2.78
C THR A 735 -23.56 26.49 -1.52
N LYS A 736 -23.62 27.15 -0.37
CA LYS A 736 -23.97 26.49 0.90
C LYS A 736 -25.36 25.84 0.83
N GLU A 737 -26.31 26.50 0.18
CA GLU A 737 -27.68 26.01 0.00
C GLU A 737 -27.72 24.77 -0.92
N ALA A 738 -26.84 24.69 -1.92
CA ALA A 738 -26.69 23.49 -2.74
C ALA A 738 -26.18 22.32 -1.89
N ARG A 739 -25.14 22.52 -1.08
CA ARG A 739 -24.60 21.47 -0.22
C ARG A 739 -25.59 21.00 0.85
N GLN A 740 -26.35 21.92 1.45
CA GLN A 740 -27.39 21.59 2.43
C GLN A 740 -28.54 20.74 1.85
N ARG A 741 -28.82 20.82 0.55
CA ARG A 741 -29.79 19.92 -0.09
C ARG A 741 -29.33 18.45 -0.09
N LEU A 742 -28.05 18.18 0.19
CA LEU A 742 -27.50 16.84 0.33
C LEU A 742 -27.46 16.33 1.78
N ASP A 743 -27.91 17.12 2.77
CA ASP A 743 -27.79 16.81 4.21
C ASP A 743 -28.38 15.43 4.58
N SER A 744 -29.46 15.02 3.92
CA SER A 744 -30.09 13.71 4.14
C SER A 744 -29.19 12.53 3.77
N PHE A 745 -28.21 12.73 2.89
CA PHE A 745 -27.19 11.76 2.52
C PHE A 745 -25.91 11.96 3.34
N HIS A 746 -25.52 13.23 3.53
CA HIS A 746 -24.30 13.64 4.21
C HIS A 746 -24.26 13.19 5.67
N ARG A 747 -25.36 13.38 6.39
CA ARG A 747 -25.52 13.00 7.81
C ARG A 747 -26.69 12.03 7.97
N GLY A 748 -26.75 11.04 7.09
CA GLY A 748 -27.89 10.14 6.99
C GLY A 748 -28.26 9.52 8.34
N GLU A 749 -29.52 9.70 8.74
CA GLU A 749 -30.04 9.13 9.98
C GLU A 749 -30.28 7.62 9.82
N ILE A 750 -29.77 6.84 10.77
CA ILE A 750 -30.05 5.41 10.86
C ILE A 750 -31.36 5.23 11.63
N ARG A 751 -32.44 4.89 10.93
CA ARG A 751 -33.77 4.72 11.55
C ARG A 751 -34.11 3.25 11.79
N ASN A 752 -34.78 2.95 12.90
CA ASN A 752 -35.30 1.61 13.17
C ASN A 752 -36.65 1.36 12.45
N SER A 753 -37.20 0.16 12.60
CA SER A 753 -38.45 -0.25 11.91
C SER A 753 -39.70 0.55 12.28
N VAL A 754 -39.70 1.28 13.41
CA VAL A 754 -40.79 2.20 13.79
C VAL A 754 -40.51 3.65 13.41
N GLY A 755 -39.41 3.91 12.70
CA GLY A 755 -39.04 5.20 12.15
C GLY A 755 -38.29 6.12 13.11
N LEU A 756 -37.88 5.65 14.30
CA LEU A 756 -37.08 6.46 15.23
C LEU A 756 -35.62 6.50 14.79
N VAL A 757 -34.97 7.66 14.93
CA VAL A 757 -33.53 7.81 14.71
C VAL A 757 -32.78 7.09 15.83
N THR A 758 -31.91 6.18 15.41
CA THR A 758 -31.13 5.29 16.29
C THR A 758 -29.63 5.43 16.12
N GLY A 759 -29.19 6.25 15.17
CA GLY A 759 -27.80 6.46 14.83
C GLY A 759 -27.66 7.42 13.65
N GLN A 760 -26.43 7.66 13.24
CA GLN A 760 -26.11 8.55 12.13
C GLN A 760 -24.77 8.17 11.49
N PHE A 761 -24.49 8.76 10.32
CA PHE A 761 -23.16 8.78 9.74
C PHE A 761 -22.43 10.08 10.11
N SER A 762 -21.13 9.98 10.37
CA SER A 762 -20.23 11.12 10.52
C SER A 762 -18.95 10.91 9.73
N CYS A 763 -18.36 12.01 9.25
CA CYS A 763 -17.22 12.00 8.34
C CYS A 763 -16.01 12.66 9.02
N PRO A 764 -15.31 11.96 9.94
CA PRO A 764 -14.20 12.55 10.68
C PRO A 764 -12.95 12.83 9.81
N PHE A 765 -12.89 12.25 8.61
CA PHE A 765 -11.74 12.40 7.72
C PHE A 765 -11.49 13.85 7.29
N LYS A 766 -10.26 14.15 6.89
CA LYS A 766 -9.89 15.42 6.27
C LYS A 766 -9.22 15.19 4.93
N VAL A 767 -9.76 15.84 3.90
CA VAL A 767 -9.16 15.88 2.56
C VAL A 767 -7.83 16.62 2.64
N ARG A 768 -6.78 16.04 2.05
CA ARG A 768 -5.42 16.59 2.10
C ARG A 768 -5.02 17.10 0.72
N ALA A 769 -4.45 18.31 0.67
CA ALA A 769 -3.78 18.79 -0.54
C ALA A 769 -2.53 17.95 -0.81
N VAL A 770 -2.16 17.81 -2.09
CA VAL A 770 -0.99 17.04 -2.55
C VAL A 770 0.19 17.94 -2.85
#